data_AF-A0A819FYJ7-F1
#
_entry.id   AF-A0A819FYJ7-F1
#
_cell.length_a   1.000
_cell.length_b   1.000
_cell.length_c   1.000
_cell.angle_alpha   90.00
_cell.angle_beta   90.00
_cell.angle_gamma   90.00
#
_symmetry.space_group_name_H-M   'P 1'
#
loop_
_entity.id
_entity.type
_entity.pdbx_description
1 polymer ?
#
loop_
_entity_poly.entity_id
_entity_poly.type
_entity_poly.pdbx_seq_one_letter_code
_entity_poly.pdbx_strand_id
1 'polypeptide(L)'
;MKTRIYTLTYILSIYVFHGQTVSLESSNRSPRSTTNLISGLDVVGCGFDVTTLQSRLCLFDLEDTDDNTYWTDPHNRSLTFTVPNGFHVLDDPDFLEVDDIQIIRNIYEFLTRTFYSSRHDSRGFLGFSSSSRSVEMEFIHRRFYQFDYYLASRIRQIGWYTLNLVTFPVPKFNEIASKMMASLPSTFDPNNSSIVGEFNEFFGHFGTHIVVGSTMGGLVWQQDWFESCLLRITNTTWIREQVKKRSGWGLFQSSSTTETRTTVISEQYTKHSEYSLQLLGGTEAINVSKWREWVPTVRHKPRPISYDLLPIHILLPGNSDRRISLEQAALHFRTQADLKERAYISKIEAMPKPPKSRCEKPISKRLLNSDPLQPKEHQMIKRDTSDFQIPEEAQQELCPFVGTEGMRCFNDKPVRTSGRNMNLGSENLPVGVGITLDRSTGRLLAPAVQLTHSHDGSRVWTDGHSGTMFNLFNEARIGSPNRETAAYDVLGIRVYHNASQLDAAWRKTFAEGSVRGGELARAPDMLDYYDKYFAQQDTFVLSQRAIGLYTLALNVSSIQLNKFARRAISKLTPRFNRQLYEDFLNAWGTHIITKSLIGGMVEERAKVKQCLSFLGDDSMTRCIPFSDRSSIASDCSYYTNRSRVISKRRLGGNIERNNENDWKRTLAAGPALLQILDMVPWYDFVDDEAMKENLRTAIRYRLQVADAARTEAVRHINARSSPWYPAFSPTLT
;
A
#
# COMPACT_ATOMS: atom_id res chain seq x y z
N MET A 1 -63.35 26.21 25.56
CA MET A 1 -62.96 25.41 24.37
C MET A 1 -61.53 24.95 24.55
N LYS A 2 -61.32 23.62 24.59
CA LYS A 2 -60.02 22.97 24.84
C LYS A 2 -59.24 22.87 23.53
N THR A 3 -58.05 23.45 23.44
CA THR A 3 -57.15 23.29 22.29
C THR A 3 -56.01 22.35 22.70
N ARG A 4 -56.03 21.14 22.15
CA ARG A 4 -54.98 20.12 22.35
C ARG A 4 -53.75 20.49 21.52
N ILE A 5 -52.60 20.54 22.17
CA ILE A 5 -51.27 20.57 21.53
C ILE A 5 -50.86 19.12 21.31
N TYR A 6 -50.66 18.70 20.05
CA TYR A 6 -50.01 17.43 19.72
C TYR A 6 -48.52 17.70 19.48
N THR A 7 -47.69 17.24 20.41
CA THR A 7 -46.23 17.16 20.25
C THR A 7 -45.93 15.80 19.60
N LEU A 8 -45.57 15.78 18.32
CA LEU A 8 -45.15 14.58 17.62
C LEU A 8 -43.62 14.43 17.77
N THR A 9 -43.19 13.60 18.71
CA THR A 9 -41.78 13.23 18.89
C THR A 9 -41.47 12.05 17.97
N TYR A 10 -40.82 12.31 16.83
CA TYR A 10 -40.25 11.26 15.99
C TYR A 10 -38.95 10.77 16.63
N ILE A 11 -39.00 9.65 17.35
CA ILE A 11 -37.82 8.88 17.73
C ILE A 11 -37.45 8.02 16.52
N LEU A 12 -36.48 8.46 15.73
CA LEU A 12 -35.84 7.63 14.71
C LEU A 12 -34.90 6.65 15.45
N SER A 13 -35.42 5.50 15.85
CA SER A 13 -34.59 4.38 16.30
C SER A 13 -33.96 3.76 15.06
N ILE A 14 -32.67 4.02 14.83
CA ILE A 14 -31.88 3.31 13.84
C ILE A 14 -31.68 1.89 14.37
N TYR A 15 -32.49 0.95 13.88
CA TYR A 15 -32.21 -0.47 14.03
C TYR A 15 -30.96 -0.79 13.22
N VAL A 16 -29.86 -1.05 13.92
CA VAL A 16 -28.68 -1.72 13.35
C VAL A 16 -29.13 -3.14 13.02
N PHE A 17 -29.49 -3.37 11.76
CA PHE A 17 -29.72 -4.71 11.22
C PHE A 17 -28.43 -5.50 11.38
N HIS A 18 -28.42 -6.39 12.38
CA HIS A 18 -27.48 -7.49 12.40
C HIS A 18 -27.83 -8.35 11.18
N GLY A 19 -26.93 -8.39 10.20
CA GLY A 19 -26.96 -9.45 9.20
C GLY A 19 -26.77 -10.77 9.96
N GLN A 20 -27.86 -11.48 10.22
CA GLN A 20 -27.81 -12.89 10.58
C GLN A 20 -27.13 -13.59 9.39
N THR A 21 -25.87 -13.95 9.55
CA THR A 21 -25.31 -15.07 8.81
C THR A 21 -26.21 -16.25 9.11
N VAL A 22 -26.86 -16.79 8.08
CA VAL A 22 -27.57 -18.06 8.18
C VAL A 22 -26.50 -19.09 8.55
N SER A 23 -26.44 -19.43 9.83
CA SER A 23 -25.74 -20.61 10.31
C SER A 23 -26.56 -21.79 9.80
N LEU A 24 -26.01 -22.51 8.82
CA LEU A 24 -26.49 -23.84 8.50
C LEU A 24 -26.28 -24.69 9.77
N GLU A 25 -27.37 -25.02 10.47
CA GLU A 25 -27.36 -25.98 11.58
C GLU A 25 -26.88 -27.33 11.06
N SER A 26 -25.60 -27.63 11.27
CA SER A 26 -25.05 -28.95 11.02
C SER A 26 -25.48 -29.89 12.16
N SER A 27 -26.29 -30.89 11.80
CA SER A 27 -26.58 -32.13 12.51
C SER A 27 -25.58 -32.53 13.63
N ASN A 28 -26.11 -32.62 14.86
CA ASN A 28 -25.66 -33.41 16.03
C ASN A 28 -24.32 -34.16 15.91
N ARG A 29 -23.20 -33.44 16.02
CA ARG A 29 -21.91 -34.01 16.43
C ARG A 29 -21.51 -33.44 17.80
N SER A 30 -21.09 -34.34 18.70
CA SER A 30 -20.59 -34.06 20.05
C SER A 30 -19.61 -32.87 20.08
N PRO A 31 -19.61 -31.99 21.11
CA PRO A 31 -18.75 -30.82 21.18
C PRO A 31 -17.28 -31.25 21.28
N ARG A 32 -16.60 -31.35 20.12
CA ARG A 32 -15.15 -31.42 20.07
C ARG A 32 -14.62 -30.10 20.64
N SER A 33 -13.65 -30.21 21.55
CA SER A 33 -12.88 -29.09 22.13
C SER A 33 -12.67 -27.99 21.10
N THR A 34 -13.26 -26.81 21.33
CA THR A 34 -13.17 -25.66 20.43
C THR A 34 -11.72 -25.21 20.34
N THR A 35 -10.99 -25.73 19.35
CA THR A 35 -9.65 -25.27 19.03
C THR A 35 -9.74 -23.77 18.72
N ASN A 36 -8.91 -22.96 19.40
CA ASN A 36 -8.78 -21.53 19.11
C ASN A 36 -8.16 -21.35 17.73
N LEU A 37 -8.99 -21.40 16.68
CA LEU A 37 -8.59 -21.12 15.31
C LEU A 37 -8.17 -19.66 15.19
N ILE A 38 -7.18 -19.39 14.33
CA ILE A 38 -6.78 -18.01 14.06
C ILE A 38 -7.93 -17.23 13.42
N SER A 39 -8.11 -15.97 13.86
CA SER A 39 -9.13 -15.10 13.28
C SER A 39 -8.79 -14.75 11.83
N GLY A 40 -9.82 -14.63 10.98
CA GLY A 40 -9.68 -14.29 9.55
C GLY A 40 -9.84 -15.48 8.60
N LEU A 41 -9.94 -16.72 9.10
CA LEU A 41 -10.23 -17.91 8.28
C LEU A 41 -11.66 -17.91 7.71
N ASP A 42 -12.55 -17.09 8.26
CA ASP A 42 -13.88 -16.80 7.71
C ASP A 42 -13.83 -15.87 6.47
N VAL A 43 -12.63 -15.40 6.10
CA VAL A 43 -12.44 -14.47 4.99
C VAL A 43 -11.32 -14.90 4.04
N VAL A 44 -10.13 -15.20 4.56
CA VAL A 44 -9.01 -15.70 3.74
C VAL A 44 -9.31 -17.13 3.30
N GLY A 45 -9.12 -17.41 2.00
CA GLY A 45 -9.57 -18.65 1.37
C GLY A 45 -11.03 -18.62 0.92
N CYS A 46 -11.72 -17.49 1.13
CA CYS A 46 -13.11 -17.33 0.72
C CYS A 46 -13.28 -16.51 -0.54
N GLY A 47 -14.33 -16.85 -1.26
CA GLY A 47 -14.72 -16.14 -2.47
C GLY A 47 -14.97 -14.66 -2.20
N PHE A 48 -14.74 -13.84 -3.20
CA PHE A 48 -14.97 -12.40 -3.14
C PHE A 48 -15.50 -11.90 -4.48
N ASP A 49 -16.66 -11.28 -4.44
CA ASP A 49 -17.24 -10.66 -5.63
C ASP A 49 -16.79 -9.22 -5.70
N VAL A 50 -15.83 -8.90 -6.57
CA VAL A 50 -15.31 -7.52 -6.67
C VAL A 50 -16.33 -6.51 -7.19
N THR A 51 -17.41 -6.96 -7.83
CA THR A 51 -18.46 -6.06 -8.31
C THR A 51 -19.34 -5.59 -7.15
N THR A 52 -19.68 -6.51 -6.25
CA THR A 52 -20.50 -6.24 -5.06
C THR A 52 -19.67 -6.00 -3.80
N LEU A 53 -18.35 -6.20 -3.85
CA LEU A 53 -17.41 -6.15 -2.71
C LEU A 53 -17.91 -6.96 -1.50
N GLN A 54 -18.57 -8.07 -1.77
CA GLN A 54 -19.08 -8.97 -0.76
C GLN A 54 -18.23 -10.23 -0.71
N SER A 55 -17.91 -10.65 0.51
CA SER A 55 -17.41 -12.00 0.76
C SER A 55 -18.48 -13.01 0.35
N ARG A 56 -18.00 -14.11 -0.21
CA ARG A 56 -18.79 -15.21 -0.76
C ARG A 56 -18.39 -16.50 -0.05
N LEU A 57 -18.95 -17.63 -0.49
CA LEU A 57 -18.66 -18.92 0.13
C LEU A 57 -17.17 -19.24 0.06
N CYS A 58 -16.69 -19.93 1.10
CA CYS A 58 -15.29 -20.34 1.14
C CYS A 58 -15.03 -21.45 0.13
N LEU A 59 -13.83 -21.47 -0.45
CA LEU A 59 -13.46 -22.44 -1.48
C LEU A 59 -12.77 -23.68 -0.91
N PHE A 60 -12.19 -23.59 0.29
CA PHE A 60 -11.38 -24.64 0.88
C PHE A 60 -11.98 -25.13 2.19
N ASP A 61 -11.74 -26.39 2.52
CA ASP A 61 -12.11 -26.97 3.80
C ASP A 61 -11.09 -26.58 4.88
N LEU A 62 -11.59 -26.20 6.06
CA LEU A 62 -10.76 -25.91 7.24
C LEU A 62 -10.56 -27.15 8.14
N GLU A 63 -11.20 -28.27 7.81
CA GLU A 63 -11.33 -29.44 8.68
C GLU A 63 -10.22 -30.49 8.52
N ASP A 64 -9.25 -30.30 7.62
CA ASP A 64 -8.13 -31.23 7.47
C ASP A 64 -7.11 -31.01 8.61
N THR A 65 -7.42 -31.56 9.78
CA THR A 65 -6.78 -31.22 11.06
C THR A 65 -5.45 -31.91 11.32
N ASP A 66 -5.07 -32.89 10.50
CA ASP A 66 -3.98 -33.80 10.85
C ASP A 66 -2.59 -33.10 10.79
N ASP A 67 -2.48 -31.97 10.07
CA ASP A 67 -1.24 -31.19 9.90
C ASP A 67 -1.39 -29.70 10.28
N ASN A 68 -2.22 -29.38 11.26
CA ASN A 68 -2.36 -27.99 11.71
C ASN A 68 -1.06 -27.45 12.33
N THR A 69 -0.71 -26.21 11.98
CA THR A 69 0.38 -25.48 12.63
C THR A 69 -0.15 -24.59 13.74
N TYR A 70 0.74 -24.11 14.61
CA TYR A 70 0.38 -23.18 15.68
C TYR A 70 1.11 -21.87 15.48
N TRP A 71 0.38 -20.76 15.54
CA TRP A 71 0.95 -19.43 15.58
C TRP A 71 0.74 -18.84 16.97
N THR A 72 1.81 -18.34 17.58
CA THR A 72 1.75 -17.67 18.88
C THR A 72 2.00 -16.19 18.65
N ASP A 73 1.09 -15.35 19.15
CA ASP A 73 1.21 -13.90 19.03
C ASP A 73 2.57 -13.46 19.63
N PRO A 74 3.42 -12.77 18.84
CA PRO A 74 4.77 -12.42 19.27
C PRO A 74 4.80 -11.42 20.42
N HIS A 75 3.74 -10.65 20.59
CA HIS A 75 3.59 -9.65 21.62
C HIS A 75 2.74 -10.14 22.81
N ASN A 76 1.98 -11.23 22.64
CA ASN A 76 1.29 -11.89 23.74
C ASN A 76 1.40 -13.41 23.64
N ARG A 77 2.42 -13.99 24.27
CA ARG A 77 2.69 -15.43 24.24
C ARG A 77 1.60 -16.29 24.87
N SER A 78 0.64 -15.71 25.60
CA SER A 78 -0.51 -16.47 26.11
C SER A 78 -1.56 -16.72 25.02
N LEU A 79 -1.47 -16.04 23.88
CA LEU A 79 -2.36 -16.20 22.73
C LEU A 79 -1.69 -17.08 21.70
N THR A 80 -2.08 -18.36 21.68
CA THR A 80 -1.69 -19.30 20.64
C THR A 80 -2.93 -19.72 19.88
N PHE A 81 -2.85 -19.61 18.55
CA PHE A 81 -3.92 -19.95 17.63
C PHE A 81 -3.51 -21.13 16.76
N THR A 82 -4.48 -21.96 16.42
CA THR A 82 -4.32 -23.05 15.44
C THR A 82 -4.49 -22.45 14.04
N VAL A 83 -3.55 -22.75 13.16
CA VAL A 83 -3.52 -22.31 11.77
C VAL A 83 -3.65 -23.55 10.89
N PRO A 84 -4.77 -23.69 10.16
CA PRO A 84 -5.01 -24.84 9.29
C PRO A 84 -3.92 -25.00 8.22
N ASN A 85 -3.73 -26.23 7.77
CA ASN A 85 -2.86 -26.50 6.63
C ASN A 85 -3.33 -25.71 5.39
N GLY A 86 -2.39 -25.25 4.57
CA GLY A 86 -2.68 -24.36 3.44
C GLY A 86 -2.82 -22.88 3.81
N PHE A 87 -2.64 -22.51 5.08
CA PHE A 87 -2.56 -21.12 5.52
C PHE A 87 -1.25 -20.84 6.24
N HIS A 88 -0.81 -19.59 6.21
CA HIS A 88 0.32 -19.14 7.00
C HIS A 88 0.13 -17.71 7.50
N VAL A 89 0.77 -17.42 8.62
CA VAL A 89 0.67 -16.14 9.31
C VAL A 89 2.00 -15.41 9.19
N LEU A 90 1.94 -14.14 8.82
CA LEU A 90 3.06 -13.23 8.83
C LEU A 90 2.89 -12.23 9.97
N ASP A 91 3.91 -12.16 10.80
CA ASP A 91 3.98 -11.17 11.85
C ASP A 91 4.44 -9.82 11.28
N ASP A 92 3.51 -9.13 10.65
CA ASP A 92 3.71 -7.81 10.06
C ASP A 92 2.83 -6.78 10.80
N PRO A 93 3.23 -6.34 12.01
CA PRO A 93 2.48 -5.36 12.77
C PRO A 93 2.62 -3.99 12.12
N ASP A 94 1.78 -3.73 11.13
CA ASP A 94 1.64 -2.41 10.52
C ASP A 94 0.80 -1.50 11.41
N PHE A 95 1.47 -0.70 12.24
CA PHE A 95 0.82 0.47 12.84
C PHE A 95 0.80 1.62 11.84
N LEU A 96 -0.29 1.70 11.06
CA LEU A 96 -0.51 2.82 10.15
C LEU A 96 -1.50 3.82 10.76
N GLU A 97 -0.97 4.82 11.48
CA GLU A 97 -1.75 5.99 11.85
C GLU A 97 -1.90 6.94 10.64
N VAL A 98 -2.87 6.68 9.77
CA VAL A 98 -3.27 7.64 8.73
C VAL A 98 -4.13 8.73 9.36
N ASP A 99 -3.55 9.64 10.15
CA ASP A 99 -4.32 10.72 10.79
C ASP A 99 -4.80 11.83 9.81
N ASP A 100 -5.15 11.47 8.57
CA ASP A 100 -5.62 12.40 7.56
C ASP A 100 -7.14 12.46 7.47
N ILE A 101 -7.65 13.69 7.54
CA ILE A 101 -9.03 14.01 7.23
C ILE A 101 -9.08 14.35 5.74
N GLN A 102 -9.56 13.40 4.97
CA GLN A 102 -9.79 13.53 3.56
C GLN A 102 -11.16 14.16 3.32
N ILE A 103 -11.20 15.29 2.64
CA ILE A 103 -12.45 15.87 2.16
C ILE A 103 -12.68 15.33 0.75
N ILE A 104 -13.78 14.62 0.60
CA ILE A 104 -14.25 13.94 -0.60
C ILE A 104 -15.48 14.69 -1.09
N ARG A 105 -15.41 15.21 -2.31
CA ARG A 105 -16.42 16.14 -2.86
C ARG A 105 -17.48 15.48 -3.71
N ASN A 106 -17.17 14.34 -4.28
CA ASN A 106 -18.05 13.62 -5.19
C ASN A 106 -17.76 12.12 -5.11
N ILE A 107 -18.62 11.35 -5.77
CA ILE A 107 -18.50 9.89 -5.79
C ILE A 107 -17.19 9.42 -6.43
N TYR A 108 -16.65 10.13 -7.42
CA TYR A 108 -15.41 9.73 -8.08
C TYR A 108 -14.21 9.86 -7.13
N GLU A 109 -14.13 10.98 -6.39
CA GLU A 109 -13.16 11.14 -5.30
C GLU A 109 -13.37 10.11 -4.18
N PHE A 110 -14.62 9.72 -3.90
CA PHE A 110 -14.91 8.65 -2.95
C PHE A 110 -14.32 7.34 -3.47
N LEU A 111 -14.75 6.89 -4.65
CA LEU A 111 -14.34 5.63 -5.27
C LEU A 111 -12.84 5.52 -5.57
N THR A 112 -12.11 6.63 -5.67
CA THR A 112 -10.65 6.65 -5.87
C THR A 112 -9.85 6.73 -4.56
N ARG A 113 -10.49 7.13 -3.45
CA ARG A 113 -9.81 7.34 -2.16
C ARG A 113 -10.24 6.37 -1.06
N THR A 114 -11.51 5.98 -1.04
CA THR A 114 -12.06 4.93 -0.19
C THR A 114 -11.99 3.57 -0.88
N PHE A 115 -11.80 3.56 -2.20
CA PHE A 115 -11.60 2.38 -3.03
C PHE A 115 -10.50 2.65 -4.07
N TYR A 116 -9.84 1.61 -4.57
CA TYR A 116 -9.16 1.60 -5.87
C TYR A 116 -8.24 2.79 -6.26
N SER A 117 -6.98 2.79 -5.79
CA SER A 117 -5.86 3.26 -6.63
C SER A 117 -4.86 2.16 -7.02
N SER A 118 -5.01 0.92 -6.56
CA SER A 118 -4.26 -0.22 -7.13
C SER A 118 -5.15 -1.04 -8.06
N ARG A 119 -4.97 -0.82 -9.36
CA ARG A 119 -5.53 -1.56 -10.51
C ARG A 119 -5.92 -3.02 -10.24
N HIS A 120 -7.19 -3.29 -10.51
CA HIS A 120 -7.85 -4.49 -11.05
C HIS A 120 -7.50 -5.94 -10.68
N ASP A 121 -6.37 -6.32 -10.09
CA ASP A 121 -6.06 -7.77 -9.96
C ASP A 121 -5.36 -8.20 -8.65
N SER A 122 -5.23 -7.36 -7.61
CA SER A 122 -4.50 -7.84 -6.41
C SER A 122 -4.84 -7.26 -5.04
N ARG A 123 -5.45 -6.07 -4.89
CA ARG A 123 -5.68 -5.48 -3.56
C ARG A 123 -7.01 -4.73 -3.46
N GLY A 124 -7.70 -4.91 -2.33
CA GLY A 124 -8.96 -4.25 -2.00
C GLY A 124 -8.96 -3.62 -0.60
N PHE A 125 -9.63 -2.47 -0.45
CA PHE A 125 -9.93 -1.84 0.84
C PHE A 125 -11.36 -2.19 1.27
N LEU A 126 -11.62 -2.23 2.58
CA LEU A 126 -12.90 -2.67 3.14
C LEU A 126 -14.02 -1.64 2.92
N GLY A 127 -15.00 -2.03 2.10
CA GLY A 127 -16.37 -1.58 2.26
C GLY A 127 -17.08 -2.53 3.20
N PHE A 128 -17.60 -1.99 4.29
CA PHE A 128 -18.32 -2.71 5.34
C PHE A 128 -19.38 -3.61 4.69
N SER A 129 -19.15 -4.92 4.73
CA SER A 129 -19.97 -5.92 4.05
C SER A 129 -21.31 -6.07 4.78
N SER A 130 -22.24 -5.17 4.53
CA SER A 130 -23.65 -5.44 4.76
C SER A 130 -24.23 -6.10 3.51
N SER A 131 -25.19 -7.00 3.72
CA SER A 131 -26.03 -7.59 2.66
C SER A 131 -26.83 -6.54 1.85
N SER A 132 -26.70 -5.25 2.17
CA SER A 132 -27.43 -4.13 1.58
C SER A 132 -26.50 -3.09 0.93
N ARG A 133 -25.44 -3.49 0.21
CA ARG A 133 -24.57 -2.52 -0.49
C ARG A 133 -25.33 -1.66 -1.52
N SER A 134 -26.42 -2.17 -2.10
CA SER A 134 -27.34 -1.31 -2.87
C SER A 134 -27.81 -0.12 -2.04
N VAL A 135 -28.11 -0.31 -0.76
CA VAL A 135 -28.57 0.73 0.16
C VAL A 135 -27.44 1.66 0.59
N GLU A 136 -26.22 1.15 0.85
CA GLU A 136 -25.09 2.00 1.25
C GLU A 136 -24.55 2.83 0.08
N MET A 137 -24.39 2.23 -1.10
CA MET A 137 -24.02 2.99 -2.30
C MET A 137 -25.15 3.94 -2.70
N GLU A 138 -26.42 3.52 -2.62
CA GLU A 138 -27.55 4.44 -2.79
C GLU A 138 -27.50 5.59 -1.80
N PHE A 139 -27.20 5.33 -0.53
CA PHE A 139 -27.03 6.36 0.49
C PHE A 139 -25.91 7.33 0.11
N ILE A 140 -24.74 6.84 -0.26
CA ILE A 140 -23.59 7.65 -0.68
C ILE A 140 -23.92 8.46 -1.94
N HIS A 141 -24.52 7.84 -2.95
CA HIS A 141 -24.94 8.51 -4.17
C HIS A 141 -25.97 9.61 -3.87
N ARG A 142 -26.99 9.32 -3.07
CA ARG A 142 -27.96 10.33 -2.64
C ARG A 142 -27.28 11.45 -1.87
N ARG A 143 -26.31 11.19 -1.00
CA ARG A 143 -25.57 12.25 -0.29
C ARG A 143 -24.83 13.18 -1.24
N PHE A 144 -24.07 12.63 -2.19
CA PHE A 144 -23.30 13.45 -3.14
C PHE A 144 -24.19 14.16 -4.16
N TYR A 145 -25.12 13.45 -4.80
CA TYR A 145 -25.86 13.95 -5.96
C TYR A 145 -27.20 14.58 -5.60
N GLN A 146 -27.92 13.99 -4.63
CA GLN A 146 -29.21 14.51 -4.20
C GLN A 146 -28.97 15.64 -3.20
N PHE A 147 -28.28 15.41 -2.09
CA PHE A 147 -28.22 16.40 -1.01
C PHE A 147 -27.10 17.45 -1.16
N ASP A 148 -26.24 17.35 -2.17
CA ASP A 148 -25.03 18.18 -2.34
C ASP A 148 -24.16 18.19 -1.06
N TYR A 149 -23.96 17.03 -0.42
CA TYR A 149 -23.07 16.86 0.73
C TYR A 149 -21.64 16.54 0.28
N TYR A 150 -20.68 16.96 1.08
CA TYR A 150 -19.30 16.48 1.03
C TYR A 150 -19.04 15.56 2.22
N LEU A 151 -18.07 14.66 2.06
CA LEU A 151 -17.65 13.74 3.11
C LEU A 151 -16.28 14.16 3.62
N ALA A 152 -16.14 14.40 4.92
CA ALA A 152 -14.86 14.39 5.59
C ALA A 152 -14.64 13.01 6.23
N SER A 153 -13.74 12.23 5.64
CA SER A 153 -13.39 10.89 6.07
C SER A 153 -12.07 10.91 6.85
N ARG A 154 -12.02 10.24 8.00
CA ARG A 154 -10.80 10.04 8.79
C ARG A 154 -10.71 8.57 9.19
N ILE A 155 -9.55 7.97 8.99
CA ILE A 155 -9.33 6.54 9.22
C ILE A 155 -8.17 6.38 10.20
N ARG A 156 -8.31 5.49 11.18
CA ARG A 156 -7.16 4.97 11.95
C ARG A 156 -7.19 3.46 11.88
N GLN A 157 -6.05 2.84 11.63
CA GLN A 157 -5.96 1.39 11.56
C GLN A 157 -4.73 0.87 12.29
N ILE A 158 -4.82 -0.38 12.74
CA ILE A 158 -3.73 -1.13 13.34
C ILE A 158 -3.78 -2.54 12.75
N GLY A 159 -2.74 -2.94 12.03
CA GLY A 159 -2.49 -4.33 11.67
C GLY A 159 -1.73 -5.04 12.78
N TRP A 160 -2.11 -6.29 13.06
CA TRP A 160 -1.42 -7.15 14.02
C TRP A 160 -0.63 -8.26 13.34
N TYR A 161 -1.24 -8.89 12.34
CA TYR A 161 -0.63 -9.94 11.54
C TYR A 161 -1.31 -9.98 10.18
N THR A 162 -0.66 -10.61 9.20
CA THR A 162 -1.25 -10.89 7.90
C THR A 162 -1.48 -12.39 7.78
N LEU A 163 -2.72 -12.79 7.52
CA LEU A 163 -3.09 -14.18 7.25
C LEU A 163 -3.13 -14.40 5.75
N ASN A 164 -2.38 -15.39 5.27
CA ASN A 164 -2.28 -15.71 3.85
C ASN A 164 -2.68 -17.15 3.58
N LEU A 165 -3.38 -17.35 2.47
CA LEU A 165 -3.58 -18.62 1.81
C LEU A 165 -2.29 -19.00 1.06
N VAL A 166 -1.84 -20.24 1.21
CA VAL A 166 -0.82 -20.83 0.35
C VAL A 166 -1.44 -21.03 -1.02
N THR A 167 -0.94 -20.32 -2.04
CA THR A 167 -1.46 -20.44 -3.41
C THR A 167 -0.76 -21.54 -4.22
N PHE A 168 0.33 -22.11 -3.69
CA PHE A 168 1.03 -23.23 -4.29
C PHE A 168 1.71 -24.11 -3.23
N PRO A 169 1.40 -25.42 -3.15
CA PRO A 169 0.30 -26.07 -3.85
C PRO A 169 -1.06 -25.49 -3.42
N VAL A 170 -2.02 -25.42 -4.34
CA VAL A 170 -3.38 -24.94 -4.02
C VAL A 170 -4.02 -25.93 -3.04
N PRO A 171 -4.58 -25.47 -1.90
CA PRO A 171 -5.27 -26.34 -0.96
C PRO A 171 -6.45 -27.05 -1.63
N LYS A 172 -6.83 -28.20 -1.08
CA LYS A 172 -7.95 -28.97 -1.61
C LYS A 172 -9.24 -28.13 -1.52
N PHE A 173 -9.91 -27.96 -2.65
CA PHE A 173 -11.22 -27.34 -2.67
C PHE A 173 -12.21 -28.15 -1.84
N ASN A 174 -13.14 -27.47 -1.18
CA ASN A 174 -14.25 -28.15 -0.54
C ASN A 174 -15.14 -28.87 -1.57
N GLU A 175 -15.97 -29.79 -1.08
CA GLU A 175 -16.77 -30.64 -1.95
C GLU A 175 -17.72 -29.83 -2.85
N ILE A 176 -18.29 -28.75 -2.33
CA ILE A 176 -19.24 -27.89 -3.06
C ILE A 176 -18.52 -27.16 -4.19
N ALA A 177 -17.41 -26.48 -3.88
CA ALA A 177 -16.61 -25.74 -4.86
C ALA A 177 -16.05 -26.69 -5.94
N SER A 178 -15.57 -27.87 -5.53
CA SER A 178 -15.08 -28.90 -6.47
C SER A 178 -16.17 -29.34 -7.45
N LYS A 179 -17.38 -29.64 -6.96
CA LYS A 179 -18.51 -30.07 -7.80
C LYS A 179 -18.97 -28.97 -8.74
N MET A 180 -19.11 -27.74 -8.24
CA MET A 180 -19.54 -26.60 -9.06
C MET A 180 -18.49 -26.25 -10.12
N MET A 181 -17.20 -26.27 -9.80
CA MET A 181 -16.15 -26.06 -10.80
C MET A 181 -16.12 -27.17 -11.85
N ALA A 182 -16.37 -28.42 -11.45
CA ALA A 182 -16.43 -29.55 -12.36
C ALA A 182 -17.65 -29.51 -13.29
N SER A 183 -18.77 -28.92 -12.84
CA SER A 183 -19.99 -28.78 -13.65
C SER A 183 -19.96 -27.60 -14.62
N LEU A 184 -19.03 -26.66 -14.48
CA LEU A 184 -18.94 -25.52 -15.39
C LEU A 184 -18.64 -25.96 -16.84
N PRO A 185 -19.27 -25.32 -17.84
CA PRO A 185 -18.96 -25.54 -19.25
C PRO A 185 -17.48 -25.30 -19.56
N SER A 186 -16.93 -26.09 -20.47
CA SER A 186 -15.53 -25.94 -20.89
C SER A 186 -15.30 -24.73 -21.80
N THR A 187 -16.35 -24.20 -22.44
CA THR A 187 -16.32 -23.01 -23.30
C THR A 187 -17.28 -21.95 -22.76
N PHE A 188 -16.92 -20.67 -22.92
CA PHE A 188 -17.79 -19.55 -22.60
C PHE A 188 -18.25 -18.86 -23.89
N ASP A 189 -19.58 -18.73 -24.07
CA ASP A 189 -20.18 -17.93 -25.14
C ASP A 189 -21.08 -16.86 -24.52
N PRO A 190 -20.73 -15.56 -24.62
CA PRO A 190 -21.52 -14.48 -24.04
C PRO A 190 -22.91 -14.31 -24.69
N ASN A 191 -23.17 -14.92 -25.85
CA ASN A 191 -24.47 -14.87 -26.53
C ASN A 191 -25.42 -16.00 -26.11
N ASN A 192 -24.91 -17.03 -25.44
CA ASN A 192 -25.72 -18.14 -24.95
C ASN A 192 -26.15 -17.88 -23.50
N SER A 193 -27.43 -17.51 -23.31
CA SER A 193 -27.97 -17.15 -22.00
C SER A 193 -27.94 -18.29 -20.98
N SER A 194 -28.00 -19.55 -21.42
CA SER A 194 -27.89 -20.71 -20.53
C SER A 194 -26.48 -20.82 -19.95
N ILE A 195 -25.45 -20.75 -20.81
CA ILE A 195 -24.04 -20.80 -20.39
C ILE A 195 -23.71 -19.61 -19.48
N VAL A 196 -24.12 -18.41 -19.87
CA VAL A 196 -23.95 -17.20 -19.03
C VAL A 196 -24.65 -17.37 -17.68
N GLY A 197 -25.83 -18.00 -17.65
CA GLY A 197 -26.57 -18.34 -16.43
C GLY A 197 -25.76 -19.21 -15.46
N GLU A 198 -25.14 -20.28 -15.95
CA GLU A 198 -24.34 -21.20 -15.14
C GLU A 198 -23.11 -20.52 -14.51
N PHE A 199 -22.38 -19.72 -15.29
CA PHE A 199 -21.25 -18.94 -14.74
C PHE A 199 -21.72 -17.86 -13.76
N ASN A 200 -22.85 -17.21 -14.02
CA ASN A 200 -23.42 -16.21 -13.11
C ASN A 200 -23.85 -16.83 -11.77
N GLU A 201 -24.41 -18.04 -11.80
CA GLU A 201 -24.74 -18.79 -10.59
C GLU A 201 -23.48 -19.12 -9.79
N PHE A 202 -22.43 -19.61 -10.46
CA PHE A 202 -21.13 -19.84 -9.85
C PHE A 202 -20.55 -18.58 -9.19
N PHE A 203 -20.53 -17.44 -9.90
CA PHE A 203 -20.08 -16.16 -9.34
C PHE A 203 -21.01 -15.63 -8.23
N GLY A 204 -22.29 -15.97 -8.25
CA GLY A 204 -23.23 -15.67 -7.16
C GLY A 204 -22.83 -16.36 -5.85
N HIS A 205 -22.31 -17.59 -5.96
CA HIS A 205 -21.89 -18.40 -4.81
C HIS A 205 -20.47 -18.11 -4.32
N PHE A 206 -19.50 -17.95 -5.24
CA PHE A 206 -18.08 -17.83 -4.92
C PHE A 206 -17.46 -16.48 -5.30
N GLY A 207 -18.17 -15.62 -6.01
CA GLY A 207 -17.60 -14.37 -6.52
C GLY A 207 -16.59 -14.61 -7.65
N THR A 208 -15.99 -13.53 -8.12
CA THR A 208 -15.04 -13.56 -9.25
C THR A 208 -13.58 -13.68 -8.82
N HIS A 209 -13.32 -13.45 -7.53
CA HIS A 209 -11.99 -13.49 -6.92
C HIS A 209 -12.04 -14.35 -5.66
N ILE A 210 -10.88 -14.62 -5.10
CA ILE A 210 -10.69 -15.21 -3.78
C ILE A 210 -9.81 -14.28 -2.95
N VAL A 211 -10.07 -14.19 -1.65
CA VAL A 211 -9.18 -13.52 -0.72
C VAL A 211 -8.00 -14.44 -0.42
N VAL A 212 -6.81 -14.11 -0.92
CA VAL A 212 -5.59 -14.91 -0.69
C VAL A 212 -4.74 -14.37 0.44
N GLY A 213 -4.98 -13.15 0.87
CA GLY A 213 -4.27 -12.53 1.98
C GLY A 213 -5.13 -11.48 2.65
N SER A 214 -4.91 -11.26 3.94
CA SER A 214 -5.56 -10.17 4.66
C SER A 214 -4.72 -9.72 5.85
N THR A 215 -4.52 -8.41 5.98
CA THR A 215 -4.01 -7.85 7.24
C THR A 215 -5.13 -7.87 8.26
N MET A 216 -4.92 -8.60 9.34
CA MET A 216 -5.84 -8.76 10.46
C MET A 216 -5.50 -7.71 11.52
N GLY A 217 -6.51 -6.99 11.98
CA GLY A 217 -6.29 -5.78 12.75
C GLY A 217 -7.57 -5.14 13.25
N GLY A 218 -7.50 -3.84 13.43
CA GLY A 218 -8.65 -3.01 13.77
C GLY A 218 -8.63 -1.72 12.97
N LEU A 219 -9.81 -1.27 12.57
CA LEU A 219 -10.02 -0.06 11.80
C LEU A 219 -11.06 0.79 12.52
N VAL A 220 -10.82 2.08 12.60
CA VAL A 220 -11.81 3.05 13.02
C VAL A 220 -11.99 4.05 11.90
N TRP A 221 -13.21 4.08 11.38
CA TRP A 221 -13.61 4.94 10.30
C TRP A 221 -14.60 5.99 10.79
N GLN A 222 -14.15 7.24 10.79
CA GLN A 222 -14.97 8.39 11.05
C GLN A 222 -15.41 9.01 9.73
N GLN A 223 -16.72 9.23 9.61
CA GLN A 223 -17.33 9.91 8.47
C GLN A 223 -18.15 11.10 8.97
N ASP A 224 -17.79 12.29 8.50
CA ASP A 224 -18.53 13.52 8.72
C ASP A 224 -19.12 13.98 7.38
N TRP A 225 -20.40 13.73 7.17
CA TRP A 225 -21.15 14.19 6.00
C TRP A 225 -21.62 15.61 6.26
N PHE A 226 -21.17 16.60 5.49
CA PHE A 226 -21.50 18.01 5.72
C PHE A 226 -22.01 18.69 4.46
N GLU A 227 -22.91 19.66 4.61
CA GLU A 227 -23.48 20.39 3.46
C GLU A 227 -22.36 21.14 2.72
N SER A 228 -22.27 20.97 1.39
CA SER A 228 -21.21 21.60 0.56
C SER A 228 -21.14 23.13 0.71
N CYS A 229 -22.26 23.77 1.03
CA CYS A 229 -22.37 25.20 1.31
C CYS A 229 -21.48 25.69 2.44
N LEU A 230 -21.12 24.84 3.41
CA LEU A 230 -20.20 25.22 4.48
C LEU A 230 -18.85 25.68 3.92
N LEU A 231 -18.35 25.07 2.84
CA LEU A 231 -17.10 25.50 2.19
C LEU A 231 -17.20 26.83 1.44
N ARG A 232 -18.41 27.40 1.28
CA ARG A 232 -18.59 28.74 0.70
C ARG A 232 -18.41 29.85 1.74
N ILE A 233 -18.67 29.54 3.00
CA ILE A 233 -18.60 30.48 4.13
C ILE A 233 -17.44 30.16 5.10
N THR A 234 -16.78 29.02 4.90
CA THR A 234 -15.59 28.58 5.63
C THR A 234 -14.56 28.04 4.64
N ASN A 235 -13.52 27.35 5.13
CA ASN A 235 -12.53 26.69 4.28
C ASN A 235 -12.28 25.25 4.76
N THR A 236 -11.54 24.49 3.95
CA THR A 236 -11.23 23.08 4.25
C THR A 236 -10.45 22.90 5.55
N THR A 237 -9.59 23.85 5.92
CA THR A 237 -8.84 23.82 7.18
C THR A 237 -9.78 23.90 8.37
N TRP A 238 -10.76 24.81 8.32
CA TRP A 238 -11.77 24.94 9.37
C TRP A 238 -12.58 23.66 9.52
N ILE A 239 -13.06 23.07 8.42
CA ILE A 239 -13.79 21.79 8.44
C ILE A 239 -12.95 20.69 9.10
N ARG A 240 -11.67 20.55 8.71
CA ARG A 240 -10.77 19.56 9.31
C ARG A 240 -10.62 19.77 10.83
N GLU A 241 -10.48 21.00 11.28
CA GLU A 241 -10.42 21.29 12.72
C GLU A 241 -11.73 20.90 13.44
N GLN A 242 -12.90 21.11 12.83
CA GLN A 242 -14.17 20.65 13.42
C GLN A 242 -14.24 19.11 13.52
N VAL A 243 -13.82 18.39 12.47
CA VAL A 243 -13.77 16.93 12.44
C VAL A 243 -12.79 16.38 13.49
N LYS A 244 -11.63 17.02 13.66
CA LYS A 244 -10.66 16.67 14.73
C LYS A 244 -11.28 16.84 16.12
N LYS A 245 -11.93 17.99 16.38
CA LYS A 245 -12.60 18.26 17.65
C LYS A 245 -13.68 17.22 17.97
N ARG A 246 -14.42 16.76 16.96
CA ARG A 246 -15.49 15.77 17.12
C ARG A 246 -15.01 14.38 17.52
N SER A 247 -13.88 13.95 16.99
CA SER A 247 -13.39 12.58 17.15
C SER A 247 -13.03 12.16 18.58
N GLY A 248 -12.79 13.11 19.50
CA GLY A 248 -12.19 12.81 20.82
C GLY A 248 -10.76 12.24 20.76
N TRP A 249 -10.24 11.90 19.57
CA TRP A 249 -8.89 11.33 19.37
C TRP A 249 -7.76 12.36 19.50
N GLY A 250 -8.09 13.65 19.46
CA GLY A 250 -7.12 14.75 19.48
C GLY A 250 -6.37 14.98 20.81
N LEU A 251 -6.71 14.23 21.88
CA LEU A 251 -6.05 14.34 23.19
C LEU A 251 -4.74 13.56 23.31
N PHE A 252 -4.25 12.93 22.23
CA PHE A 252 -2.93 12.30 22.20
C PHE A 252 -1.80 13.22 21.71
N GLN A 253 -2.05 14.54 21.57
CA GLN A 253 -0.95 15.50 21.52
C GLN A 253 -0.18 15.43 22.85
N SER A 254 1.08 15.04 22.78
CA SER A 254 2.01 15.00 23.89
C SER A 254 2.04 16.35 24.64
N SER A 255 1.32 16.40 25.76
CA SER A 255 1.59 17.11 27.02
C SER A 255 2.75 18.14 27.06
N SER A 256 2.78 19.18 26.22
CA SER A 256 3.78 20.25 26.40
C SER A 256 3.34 21.68 26.10
N THR A 257 2.16 21.91 25.53
CA THR A 257 1.64 23.28 25.39
C THR A 257 0.28 23.42 26.05
N THR A 258 0.26 24.18 27.13
CA THR A 258 -0.86 24.57 28.00
C THR A 258 -1.90 25.46 27.32
N GLU A 259 -1.99 25.45 25.99
CA GLU A 259 -3.09 26.13 25.31
C GLU A 259 -4.37 25.32 25.51
N THR A 260 -5.27 25.87 26.32
CA THR A 260 -6.68 25.49 26.44
C THR A 260 -7.38 25.65 25.10
N ARG A 261 -7.08 24.77 24.14
CA ARG A 261 -7.83 24.66 22.89
C ARG A 261 -9.24 24.21 23.25
N THR A 262 -10.20 25.08 22.98
CA THR A 262 -11.62 24.78 23.18
C THR A 262 -11.99 23.53 22.38
N THR A 263 -12.33 22.46 23.10
CA THR A 263 -12.80 21.17 22.55
C THR A 263 -14.21 21.27 21.95
N VAL A 264 -14.85 22.43 22.08
CA VAL A 264 -16.20 22.68 21.59
C VAL A 264 -16.22 22.75 20.06
N ILE A 265 -16.98 21.83 19.46
CA ILE A 265 -17.31 21.83 18.03
C ILE A 265 -18.24 23.02 17.77
N SER A 266 -18.04 23.73 16.66
CA SER A 266 -18.91 24.83 16.26
C SER A 266 -20.36 24.36 16.16
N GLU A 267 -21.29 25.12 16.73
CA GLU A 267 -22.73 24.91 16.58
C GLU A 267 -23.12 24.90 15.09
N GLN A 268 -22.50 25.77 14.30
CA GLN A 268 -22.71 25.83 12.86
C GLN A 268 -22.28 24.53 12.17
N TYR A 269 -21.14 23.94 12.55
CA TYR A 269 -20.74 22.66 11.97
C TYR A 269 -21.71 21.55 12.39
N THR A 270 -22.07 21.50 13.67
CA THR A 270 -22.99 20.50 14.22
C THR A 270 -24.37 20.55 13.56
N LYS A 271 -24.87 21.74 13.24
CA LYS A 271 -26.16 21.94 12.58
C LYS A 271 -26.17 21.50 11.10
N HIS A 272 -25.02 21.58 10.43
CA HIS A 272 -24.86 21.37 8.98
C HIS A 272 -23.97 20.16 8.65
N SER A 273 -23.77 19.26 9.61
CA SER A 273 -23.06 18.00 9.41
C SER A 273 -23.72 16.87 10.17
N GLU A 274 -23.60 15.68 9.63
CA GLU A 274 -23.95 14.42 10.24
C GLU A 274 -22.67 13.63 10.49
N TYR A 275 -22.62 12.96 11.63
CA TYR A 275 -21.46 12.23 12.08
C TYR A 275 -21.81 10.75 12.19
N SER A 276 -20.93 9.91 11.65
CA SER A 276 -20.96 8.48 11.92
C SER A 276 -19.56 7.98 12.19
N LEU A 277 -19.50 6.96 13.04
CA LEU A 277 -18.27 6.34 13.47
C LEU A 277 -18.48 4.83 13.41
N GLN A 278 -17.59 4.17 12.70
CA GLN A 278 -17.59 2.72 12.56
C GLN A 278 -16.27 2.19 13.12
N LEU A 279 -16.38 1.14 13.94
CA LEU A 279 -15.24 0.38 14.41
C LEU A 279 -15.29 -1.00 13.78
N LEU A 280 -14.13 -1.50 13.39
CA LEU A 280 -13.93 -2.84 12.89
C LEU A 280 -12.83 -3.49 13.73
N GLY A 281 -13.12 -4.68 14.25
CA GLY A 281 -12.23 -5.38 15.18
C GLY A 281 -12.33 -4.86 16.61
N GLY A 282 -11.83 -5.68 17.53
CA GLY A 282 -11.90 -5.44 18.96
C GLY A 282 -13.30 -5.57 19.53
N THR A 283 -13.53 -4.95 20.69
CA THR A 283 -14.85 -4.89 21.31
C THR A 283 -15.55 -3.57 20.96
N GLU A 284 -16.74 -3.66 20.39
CA GLU A 284 -17.58 -2.50 20.04
C GLU A 284 -18.06 -1.70 21.27
N ALA A 285 -17.98 -2.29 22.46
CA ALA A 285 -18.40 -1.67 23.73
C ALA A 285 -17.46 -0.56 24.23
N ILE A 286 -16.25 -0.43 23.67
CA ILE A 286 -15.28 0.58 24.14
C ILE A 286 -15.49 1.89 23.40
N ASN A 287 -15.69 2.96 24.17
CA ASN A 287 -15.74 4.31 23.64
C ASN A 287 -14.40 4.63 22.94
N VAL A 288 -14.47 5.06 21.69
CA VAL A 288 -13.32 5.28 20.81
C VAL A 288 -12.39 6.39 21.31
N SER A 289 -12.90 7.29 22.16
CA SER A 289 -12.06 8.25 22.89
C SER A 289 -11.00 7.56 23.77
N LYS A 290 -11.27 6.32 24.21
CA LYS A 290 -10.36 5.44 24.94
C LYS A 290 -9.62 4.51 23.99
N TRP A 291 -9.03 5.08 22.93
CA TRP A 291 -8.26 4.33 21.92
C TRP A 291 -7.28 3.34 22.55
N ARG A 292 -6.51 3.75 23.56
CA ARG A 292 -5.54 2.90 24.27
C ARG A 292 -6.17 1.69 24.97
N GLU A 293 -7.44 1.77 25.35
CA GLU A 293 -8.21 0.65 25.90
C GLU A 293 -8.78 -0.24 24.79
N TRP A 294 -9.16 0.34 23.64
CA TRP A 294 -9.67 -0.41 22.49
C TRP A 294 -8.60 -1.24 21.78
N VAL A 295 -7.40 -0.68 21.57
CA VAL A 295 -6.29 -1.34 20.83
C VAL A 295 -5.98 -2.75 21.35
N PRO A 296 -5.80 -2.98 22.67
CA PRO A 296 -5.59 -4.33 23.19
C PRO A 296 -6.73 -5.31 22.89
N THR A 297 -7.97 -4.84 22.79
CA THR A 297 -9.12 -5.70 22.45
C THR A 297 -9.10 -6.16 21.01
N VAL A 298 -8.58 -5.33 20.11
CA VAL A 298 -8.41 -5.67 18.69
C VAL A 298 -7.54 -6.90 18.54
N ARG A 299 -6.51 -7.05 19.35
CA ARG A 299 -5.64 -8.23 19.32
C ARG A 299 -6.38 -9.53 19.61
N HIS A 300 -7.43 -9.48 20.45
CA HIS A 300 -8.22 -10.65 20.83
C HIS A 300 -9.35 -10.95 19.85
N LYS A 301 -9.79 -9.94 19.09
CA LYS A 301 -10.87 -10.06 18.09
C LYS A 301 -10.51 -9.26 16.84
N PRO A 302 -9.40 -9.59 16.16
CA PRO A 302 -9.00 -8.83 14.98
C PRO A 302 -9.99 -9.12 13.86
N ARG A 303 -10.18 -8.14 13.00
CA ARG A 303 -10.95 -8.26 11.77
C ARG A 303 -10.03 -7.92 10.61
N PRO A 304 -10.31 -8.45 9.41
CA PRO A 304 -9.55 -8.01 8.24
C PRO A 304 -9.66 -6.48 8.11
N ILE A 305 -8.53 -5.80 7.93
CA ILE A 305 -8.43 -4.35 7.65
C ILE A 305 -7.97 -4.06 6.21
N SER A 306 -7.56 -5.08 5.48
CA SER A 306 -7.21 -5.05 4.05
C SER A 306 -7.37 -6.44 3.42
N TYR A 307 -7.50 -6.51 2.10
CA TYR A 307 -7.52 -7.78 1.37
C TYR A 307 -6.52 -7.79 0.22
N ASP A 308 -5.85 -8.92 0.07
CA ASP A 308 -5.19 -9.33 -1.17
C ASP A 308 -6.13 -10.29 -1.92
N LEU A 309 -6.44 -9.95 -3.17
CA LEU A 309 -7.41 -10.69 -3.99
C LEU A 309 -6.71 -11.39 -5.15
N LEU A 310 -7.14 -12.60 -5.47
CA LEU A 310 -6.67 -13.33 -6.64
C LEU A 310 -7.88 -13.72 -7.50
N PRO A 311 -7.87 -13.48 -8.83
CA PRO A 311 -8.93 -13.97 -9.70
C PRO A 311 -9.12 -15.50 -9.56
N ILE A 312 -10.37 -15.95 -9.42
CA ILE A 312 -10.69 -17.35 -9.06
C ILE A 312 -10.21 -18.36 -10.12
N HIS A 313 -10.18 -17.96 -11.40
CA HIS A 313 -9.72 -18.80 -12.50
C HIS A 313 -8.23 -19.17 -12.41
N ILE A 314 -7.42 -18.42 -11.66
CA ILE A 314 -5.98 -18.70 -11.47
C ILE A 314 -5.78 -19.97 -10.63
N LEU A 315 -6.75 -20.34 -9.79
CA LEU A 315 -6.68 -21.56 -8.98
C LEU A 315 -6.85 -22.84 -9.82
N LEU A 316 -7.29 -22.72 -11.08
CA LEU A 316 -7.39 -23.83 -12.01
C LEU A 316 -6.03 -24.10 -12.70
N PRO A 317 -5.70 -25.36 -13.00
CA PRO A 317 -4.47 -25.72 -13.69
C PRO A 317 -4.28 -24.89 -14.97
N GLY A 318 -3.06 -24.38 -15.18
CA GLY A 318 -2.67 -23.68 -16.40
C GLY A 318 -2.84 -24.62 -17.59
N ASN A 319 -3.59 -24.19 -18.61
CA ASN A 319 -3.97 -24.94 -19.83
C ASN A 319 -5.29 -25.73 -19.80
N SER A 320 -6.19 -25.50 -18.83
CA SER A 320 -7.55 -26.05 -18.93
C SER A 320 -8.48 -25.08 -19.68
N ASP A 321 -9.28 -25.59 -20.64
CA ASP A 321 -10.30 -24.78 -21.35
C ASP A 321 -11.26 -24.09 -20.36
N ARG A 322 -11.56 -24.77 -19.24
CA ARG A 322 -12.37 -24.22 -18.13
C ARG A 322 -11.75 -22.98 -17.51
N ARG A 323 -10.42 -22.91 -17.35
CA ARG A 323 -9.75 -21.71 -16.84
C ARG A 323 -9.97 -20.52 -17.76
N ILE A 324 -9.77 -20.71 -19.05
CA ILE A 324 -9.96 -19.67 -20.07
C ILE A 324 -11.43 -19.21 -20.08
N SER A 325 -12.37 -20.17 -20.04
CA SER A 325 -13.80 -19.88 -20.01
C SER A 325 -14.22 -19.14 -18.75
N LEU A 326 -13.71 -19.54 -17.58
CA LEU A 326 -13.99 -18.86 -16.32
C LEU A 326 -13.40 -17.44 -16.28
N GLU A 327 -12.23 -17.23 -16.88
CA GLU A 327 -11.63 -15.90 -17.05
C GLU A 327 -12.51 -15.00 -17.93
N GLN A 328 -12.92 -15.48 -19.10
CA GLN A 328 -13.78 -14.75 -20.02
C GLN A 328 -15.15 -14.45 -19.39
N ALA A 329 -15.74 -15.43 -18.70
CA ALA A 329 -16.98 -15.27 -17.98
C ALA A 329 -16.87 -14.21 -16.87
N ALA A 330 -15.77 -14.22 -16.09
CA ALA A 330 -15.55 -13.22 -15.05
C ALA A 330 -15.41 -11.81 -15.65
N LEU A 331 -14.71 -11.67 -16.77
CA LEU A 331 -14.61 -10.40 -17.49
C LEU A 331 -15.99 -9.92 -17.98
N HIS A 332 -16.79 -10.82 -18.56
CA HIS A 332 -18.14 -10.51 -19.00
C HIS A 332 -19.03 -10.08 -17.82
N PHE A 333 -19.02 -10.84 -16.72
CA PHE A 333 -19.77 -10.54 -15.50
C PHE A 333 -19.46 -9.13 -14.96
N ARG A 334 -18.16 -8.79 -14.84
CA ARG A 334 -17.73 -7.45 -14.41
C ARG A 334 -18.20 -6.36 -15.37
N THR A 335 -18.09 -6.59 -16.67
CA THR A 335 -18.53 -5.62 -17.70
C THR A 335 -20.02 -5.33 -17.58
N GLN A 336 -20.84 -6.37 -17.35
CA GLN A 336 -22.28 -6.19 -17.13
C GLN A 336 -22.60 -5.44 -15.83
N ALA A 337 -21.86 -5.70 -14.76
CA ALA A 337 -22.01 -4.95 -13.50
C ALA A 337 -21.68 -3.46 -13.70
N ASP A 338 -20.59 -3.16 -14.41
CA ASP A 338 -20.15 -1.80 -14.75
C ASP A 338 -21.23 -1.04 -15.55
N LEU A 339 -21.85 -1.69 -16.53
CA LEU A 339 -22.93 -1.12 -17.32
C LEU A 339 -24.18 -0.82 -16.47
N LYS A 340 -24.54 -1.74 -15.56
CA LYS A 340 -25.67 -1.54 -14.63
C LYS A 340 -25.42 -0.38 -13.67
N GLU A 341 -24.20 -0.25 -13.16
CA GLU A 341 -23.80 0.85 -12.28
C GLU A 341 -23.89 2.19 -13.01
N ARG A 342 -23.36 2.30 -14.23
CA ARG A 342 -23.46 3.54 -15.04
C ARG A 342 -24.91 3.93 -15.32
N ALA A 343 -25.77 2.96 -15.63
CA ALA A 343 -27.19 3.20 -15.85
C ALA A 343 -27.89 3.70 -14.56
N TYR A 344 -27.54 3.14 -13.40
CA TYR A 344 -28.05 3.57 -12.10
C TYR A 344 -27.60 4.99 -11.74
N ILE A 345 -26.31 5.32 -11.93
CA ILE A 345 -25.78 6.66 -11.70
C ILE A 345 -26.53 7.68 -12.56
N SER A 346 -26.69 7.40 -13.84
CA SER A 346 -27.44 8.26 -14.76
C SER A 346 -28.88 8.51 -14.29
N LYS A 347 -29.55 7.49 -13.73
CA LYS A 347 -30.90 7.64 -13.14
C LYS A 347 -30.91 8.55 -11.92
N ILE A 348 -29.90 8.48 -11.04
CA ILE A 348 -29.79 9.36 -9.88
C ILE A 348 -29.50 10.79 -10.29
N GLU A 349 -28.60 11.00 -11.23
CA GLU A 349 -28.25 12.34 -11.75
C GLU A 349 -29.46 13.03 -12.41
N ALA A 350 -30.40 12.25 -12.96
CA ALA A 350 -31.65 12.76 -13.52
C ALA A 350 -32.73 13.11 -12.47
N MET A 351 -32.56 12.75 -11.18
CA MET A 351 -33.55 13.05 -10.15
C MET A 351 -33.56 14.55 -9.79
N PRO A 352 -34.73 15.14 -9.48
CA PRO A 352 -34.79 16.53 -9.03
C PRO A 352 -33.96 16.74 -7.76
N LYS A 353 -33.11 17.77 -7.76
CA LYS A 353 -32.38 18.16 -6.56
C LYS A 353 -33.38 18.60 -5.46
N PRO A 354 -33.19 18.19 -4.20
CA PRO A 354 -33.98 18.64 -3.07
C PRO A 354 -33.87 20.16 -2.93
N PRO A 355 -34.83 20.79 -2.21
CA PRO A 355 -34.79 22.22 -1.94
C PRO A 355 -33.42 22.64 -1.38
N LYS A 356 -32.97 23.82 -1.80
CA LYS A 356 -31.66 24.41 -1.53
C LYS A 356 -31.18 24.19 -0.08
N SER A 357 -29.89 23.88 0.07
CA SER A 357 -29.22 23.56 1.35
C SER A 357 -29.60 24.53 2.47
N ARG A 358 -29.64 24.05 3.72
CA ARG A 358 -30.04 24.85 4.89
C ARG A 358 -29.11 26.04 5.15
N CYS A 359 -27.87 26.03 4.63
CA CYS A 359 -26.99 27.19 4.71
C CYS A 359 -27.45 28.39 3.83
N GLU A 360 -28.31 28.18 2.83
CA GLU A 360 -28.76 29.27 1.95
C GLU A 360 -29.87 30.09 2.63
N LYS A 361 -29.52 30.77 3.73
CA LYS A 361 -30.13 32.10 3.93
C LYS A 361 -29.53 33.02 2.86
N PRO A 362 -30.32 33.95 2.28
CA PRO A 362 -29.90 34.74 1.15
C PRO A 362 -28.81 35.72 1.58
N ILE A 363 -27.56 35.30 1.48
CA ILE A 363 -26.45 36.24 1.31
C ILE A 363 -26.61 36.76 -0.11
N SER A 364 -26.95 38.06 -0.23
CA SER A 364 -27.05 38.79 -1.48
C SER A 364 -25.87 38.42 -2.40
N LYS A 365 -26.14 37.60 -3.42
CA LYS A 365 -25.12 37.08 -4.34
C LYS A 365 -24.74 38.16 -5.34
N ARG A 366 -23.46 38.53 -5.40
CA ARG A 366 -22.82 39.05 -6.61
C ARG A 366 -21.78 38.04 -7.09
N LEU A 367 -22.12 37.42 -8.23
CA LEU A 367 -21.28 36.81 -9.29
C LEU A 367 -20.14 35.86 -8.92
N LEU A 368 -20.25 34.60 -9.37
CA LEU A 368 -19.19 33.82 -10.06
C LEU A 368 -19.71 32.45 -10.55
N ASN A 369 -19.78 32.29 -11.88
CA ASN A 369 -19.83 31.03 -12.67
C ASN A 369 -18.37 30.66 -13.05
N SER A 370 -17.90 29.46 -13.40
CA SER A 370 -18.43 28.19 -13.97
C SER A 370 -17.34 27.10 -13.87
N ASP A 371 -17.69 25.80 -13.84
CA ASP A 371 -16.78 24.63 -13.89
C ASP A 371 -16.62 24.04 -15.31
N PRO A 372 -15.47 23.39 -15.65
CA PRO A 372 -15.36 22.50 -16.82
C PRO A 372 -14.93 21.03 -16.55
N LEU A 373 -15.61 20.16 -17.29
CA LEU A 373 -15.45 18.76 -17.80
C LEU A 373 -14.18 17.90 -17.54
N GLN A 374 -14.41 16.59 -17.37
CA GLN A 374 -13.46 15.47 -17.19
C GLN A 374 -13.00 14.77 -18.50
N PRO A 375 -11.83 14.06 -18.54
CA PRO A 375 -11.38 13.23 -19.68
C PRO A 375 -11.41 11.69 -19.45
N LYS A 376 -11.46 10.92 -20.56
CA LYS A 376 -11.58 9.43 -20.68
C LYS A 376 -10.23 8.69 -20.72
N GLU A 377 -10.18 7.46 -20.21
CA GLU A 377 -8.98 6.60 -20.03
C GLU A 377 -8.91 5.40 -21.02
N HIS A 378 -7.69 4.95 -21.36
CA HIS A 378 -7.38 3.83 -22.29
C HIS A 378 -6.95 2.55 -21.54
N GLN A 379 -7.31 1.37 -22.05
CA GLN A 379 -7.00 0.03 -21.49
C GLN A 379 -5.65 -0.54 -22.00
N MET A 380 -4.90 -1.24 -21.14
CA MET A 380 -3.73 -2.07 -21.47
C MET A 380 -3.93 -3.53 -21.05
N ILE A 381 -3.45 -4.46 -21.88
CA ILE A 381 -3.58 -5.92 -21.80
C ILE A 381 -2.46 -6.55 -20.93
N LYS A 382 -2.74 -7.57 -20.11
CA LYS A 382 -1.76 -8.39 -19.35
C LYS A 382 -1.53 -9.77 -20.03
N ARG A 383 -0.32 -10.33 -19.90
CA ARG A 383 0.18 -11.59 -20.52
C ARG A 383 0.67 -12.62 -19.47
N ASP A 384 0.63 -13.88 -19.88
CA ASP A 384 0.97 -15.14 -19.18
C ASP A 384 2.41 -15.24 -18.61
N THR A 385 2.55 -16.09 -17.58
CA THR A 385 3.77 -16.37 -16.81
C THR A 385 4.80 -17.24 -17.54
N SER A 386 6.07 -16.86 -17.48
CA SER A 386 7.18 -17.42 -18.27
C SER A 386 8.13 -18.37 -17.53
N ASP A 387 8.88 -19.17 -18.30
CA ASP A 387 9.88 -20.18 -17.88
C ASP A 387 11.08 -19.66 -17.06
N PHE A 388 11.09 -18.37 -16.69
CA PHE A 388 12.19 -17.69 -15.98
C PHE A 388 11.91 -17.47 -14.50
N GLN A 389 10.83 -18.04 -13.93
CA GLN A 389 10.57 -17.97 -12.50
C GLN A 389 11.74 -18.52 -11.67
N ILE A 390 12.06 -17.82 -10.58
CA ILE A 390 13.12 -18.19 -9.64
C ILE A 390 12.61 -19.40 -8.83
N PRO A 391 13.26 -20.57 -8.92
CA PRO A 391 12.78 -21.79 -8.27
C PRO A 391 12.82 -21.65 -6.74
N GLU A 392 11.97 -22.37 -6.03
CA GLU A 392 11.86 -22.31 -4.57
C GLU A 392 13.20 -22.59 -3.86
N GLU A 393 13.98 -23.54 -4.38
CA GLU A 393 15.36 -23.82 -3.94
C GLU A 393 16.23 -22.57 -3.96
N ALA A 394 16.15 -21.77 -5.03
CA ALA A 394 16.88 -20.51 -5.13
C ALA A 394 16.34 -19.45 -4.16
N GLN A 395 15.04 -19.45 -3.88
CA GLN A 395 14.45 -18.52 -2.93
C GLN A 395 14.95 -18.77 -1.50
N GLN A 396 15.15 -20.04 -1.14
CA GLN A 396 15.70 -20.46 0.15
C GLN A 396 17.21 -20.21 0.23
N GLU A 397 17.98 -20.62 -0.79
CA GLU A 397 19.45 -20.49 -0.78
C GLU A 397 19.94 -19.03 -0.86
N LEU A 398 19.19 -18.17 -1.55
CA LEU A 398 19.60 -16.78 -1.79
C LEU A 398 19.00 -15.79 -0.77
N CYS A 399 18.27 -16.26 0.24
CA CYS A 399 17.77 -15.44 1.35
C CYS A 399 18.64 -15.60 2.61
N PRO A 400 18.89 -14.55 3.43
CA PRO A 400 18.46 -13.16 3.30
C PRO A 400 19.42 -12.25 2.54
N PHE A 401 18.86 -11.22 1.90
CA PHE A 401 19.63 -10.14 1.30
C PHE A 401 19.10 -8.77 1.73
N VAL A 402 19.95 -7.76 1.63
CA VAL A 402 19.62 -6.39 2.05
C VAL A 402 18.74 -5.73 0.99
N GLY A 403 17.49 -5.44 1.36
CA GLY A 403 16.52 -4.69 0.57
C GLY A 403 16.49 -3.20 0.93
N THR A 404 15.63 -2.43 0.25
CA THR A 404 15.50 -0.98 0.46
C THR A 404 14.89 -0.59 1.81
N GLU A 405 14.21 -1.51 2.49
CA GLU A 405 13.53 -1.28 3.77
C GLU A 405 14.18 -2.03 4.95
N GLY A 406 15.11 -2.94 4.65
CA GLY A 406 15.74 -3.84 5.60
C GLY A 406 16.09 -5.17 4.93
N MET A 407 16.46 -6.19 5.72
CA MET A 407 16.70 -7.53 5.19
C MET A 407 15.38 -8.20 4.77
N ARG A 408 15.37 -8.84 3.59
CA ARG A 408 14.18 -9.50 3.04
C ARG A 408 14.50 -10.77 2.26
N CYS A 409 13.47 -11.59 2.03
CA CYS A 409 13.44 -12.66 1.04
C CYS A 409 12.62 -12.25 -0.21
N PHE A 410 12.60 -13.11 -1.22
CA PHE A 410 11.85 -12.97 -2.47
C PHE A 410 10.34 -12.71 -2.34
N ASN A 411 9.73 -13.19 -1.24
CA ASN A 411 8.29 -13.07 -0.99
C ASN A 411 7.92 -11.80 -0.22
N ASP A 412 8.81 -10.81 -0.18
CA ASP A 412 8.71 -9.58 0.64
C ASP A 412 8.44 -9.84 2.13
N LYS A 413 8.62 -11.08 2.61
CA LYS A 413 8.56 -11.42 4.04
C LYS A 413 9.76 -10.76 4.73
N PRO A 414 9.54 -9.86 5.72
CA PRO A 414 10.64 -9.32 6.50
C PRO A 414 11.33 -10.45 7.26
N VAL A 415 12.66 -10.48 7.21
CA VAL A 415 13.44 -11.46 7.95
C VAL A 415 13.48 -10.98 9.39
N ARG A 416 12.80 -11.70 10.30
CA ARG A 416 12.80 -11.37 11.73
C ARG A 416 14.21 -11.44 12.29
N THR A 417 14.85 -10.29 12.43
CA THR A 417 15.98 -10.12 13.33
C THR A 417 15.39 -10.03 14.73
N SER A 418 15.10 -11.19 15.34
CA SER A 418 14.71 -11.22 16.74
C SER A 418 15.85 -10.57 17.54
N GLY A 419 15.67 -9.33 17.97
CA GLY A 419 16.65 -8.53 18.73
C GLY A 419 16.93 -9.06 20.14
N ARG A 420 16.90 -10.38 20.34
CA ARG A 420 17.54 -11.02 21.47
C ARG A 420 19.04 -11.07 21.18
N ASN A 421 19.82 -10.76 22.21
CA ASN A 421 21.24 -11.07 22.32
C ASN A 421 21.51 -12.46 21.72
N MET A 422 21.86 -12.50 20.43
CA MET A 422 22.43 -13.69 19.82
C MET A 422 23.83 -13.79 20.43
N ASN A 423 24.05 -14.89 21.14
CA ASN A 423 25.34 -15.17 21.74
C ASN A 423 26.40 -15.21 20.63
N LEU A 424 27.53 -14.51 20.88
CA LEU A 424 28.65 -14.28 19.97
C LEU A 424 29.29 -15.59 19.44
N GLY A 425 28.66 -16.18 18.43
CA GLY A 425 29.33 -16.86 17.33
C GLY A 425 29.28 -15.92 16.13
N SER A 426 30.41 -15.71 15.46
CA SER A 426 30.58 -14.78 14.34
C SER A 426 29.39 -14.82 13.36
N GLU A 427 28.63 -13.73 13.27
CA GLU A 427 27.51 -13.61 12.35
C GLU A 427 28.03 -13.34 10.92
N ASN A 428 27.28 -13.73 9.90
CA ASN A 428 27.63 -13.44 8.51
C ASN A 428 27.19 -12.02 8.14
N LEU A 429 28.08 -11.25 7.49
CA LEU A 429 27.73 -9.87 7.09
C LEU A 429 26.53 -9.87 6.13
N PRO A 430 25.50 -9.02 6.33
CA PRO A 430 24.37 -8.93 5.40
C PRO A 430 24.79 -8.55 3.97
N VAL A 431 24.29 -9.31 2.99
CA VAL A 431 24.62 -9.15 1.56
C VAL A 431 23.90 -7.94 0.96
N GLY A 432 24.65 -6.93 0.55
CA GLY A 432 24.13 -5.73 -0.14
C GLY A 432 24.57 -5.58 -1.60
N VAL A 433 25.32 -6.54 -2.15
CA VAL A 433 25.86 -6.54 -3.53
C VAL A 433 25.62 -7.89 -4.18
N GLY A 434 25.78 -7.96 -5.50
CA GLY A 434 25.44 -9.15 -6.27
C GLY A 434 23.94 -9.37 -6.43
N ILE A 435 23.13 -8.44 -5.90
CA ILE A 435 21.68 -8.39 -6.03
C ILE A 435 21.33 -7.77 -7.37
N THR A 436 20.34 -8.32 -8.04
CA THR A 436 19.87 -7.79 -9.31
C THR A 436 18.86 -6.67 -9.14
N LEU A 437 18.84 -5.75 -10.10
CA LEU A 437 18.02 -4.56 -10.12
C LEU A 437 17.36 -4.43 -11.49
N ASP A 438 16.04 -4.27 -11.52
CA ASP A 438 15.37 -3.74 -12.70
C ASP A 438 15.39 -2.21 -12.67
N ARG A 439 16.35 -1.62 -13.38
CA ARG A 439 16.54 -0.17 -13.46
C ARG A 439 15.34 0.58 -14.08
N SER A 440 14.44 -0.09 -14.80
CA SER A 440 13.21 0.52 -15.32
C SER A 440 12.19 0.80 -14.21
N THR A 441 12.17 -0.05 -13.18
CA THR A 441 11.22 0.02 -12.06
C THR A 441 11.87 0.40 -10.73
N GLY A 442 13.19 0.31 -10.60
CA GLY A 442 13.90 0.44 -9.32
C GLY A 442 13.76 -0.77 -8.39
N ARG A 443 13.11 -1.85 -8.84
CA ARG A 443 12.86 -3.05 -8.02
C ARG A 443 14.12 -3.91 -7.93
N LEU A 444 14.53 -4.22 -6.70
CA LEU A 444 15.54 -5.27 -6.45
C LEU A 444 14.88 -6.65 -6.63
N LEU A 445 15.60 -7.57 -7.25
CA LEU A 445 15.17 -8.94 -7.56
C LEU A 445 16.13 -9.93 -6.90
N ALA A 446 16.51 -11.01 -7.57
CA ALA A 446 17.35 -12.08 -7.03
C ALA A 446 18.83 -11.69 -6.85
N PRO A 447 19.52 -12.21 -5.83
CA PRO A 447 20.97 -12.35 -5.88
C PRO A 447 21.40 -13.22 -7.05
N ALA A 448 22.35 -12.74 -7.85
CA ALA A 448 22.90 -13.42 -9.02
C ALA A 448 24.35 -13.87 -8.82
N VAL A 449 25.08 -13.27 -7.88
CA VAL A 449 26.50 -13.55 -7.63
C VAL A 449 26.65 -14.59 -6.53
N GLN A 450 27.57 -15.53 -6.74
CA GLN A 450 28.00 -16.47 -5.71
C GLN A 450 28.93 -15.74 -4.74
N LEU A 451 28.55 -15.70 -3.47
CA LEU A 451 29.37 -15.16 -2.40
C LEU A 451 29.70 -16.26 -1.40
N THR A 452 30.95 -16.31 -0.95
CA THR A 452 31.43 -17.26 0.05
C THR A 452 32.02 -16.52 1.24
N HIS A 453 31.63 -16.92 2.45
CA HIS A 453 32.20 -16.35 3.68
C HIS A 453 33.59 -16.94 3.96
N SER A 454 34.46 -16.16 4.60
CA SER A 454 35.76 -16.67 5.08
C SER A 454 35.53 -17.72 6.17
N HIS A 455 35.98 -18.97 5.94
CA HIS A 455 35.67 -20.13 6.78
C HIS A 455 36.37 -20.18 8.16
N ASP A 456 37.19 -19.19 8.50
CA ASP A 456 38.08 -19.20 9.67
C ASP A 456 38.09 -17.87 10.45
N GLY A 457 37.21 -16.92 10.10
CA GLY A 457 37.24 -15.57 10.69
C GLY A 457 38.48 -14.76 10.29
N SER A 458 39.23 -15.17 9.26
CA SER A 458 40.39 -14.42 8.74
C SER A 458 40.01 -13.01 8.26
N ARG A 459 38.75 -12.79 7.93
CA ARG A 459 38.22 -11.50 7.49
C ARG A 459 36.95 -11.16 8.26
N VAL A 460 37.10 -10.36 9.30
CA VAL A 460 35.96 -9.85 10.10
C VAL A 460 35.83 -8.33 9.97
N TRP A 461 34.60 -7.86 10.02
CA TRP A 461 34.26 -6.45 10.20
C TRP A 461 33.56 -6.27 11.53
N THR A 462 33.95 -5.23 12.29
CA THR A 462 33.31 -4.91 13.57
C THR A 462 32.43 -3.68 13.38
N ASP A 463 31.15 -3.80 13.72
CA ASP A 463 30.23 -2.67 13.71
C ASP A 463 30.62 -1.64 14.78
N GLY A 464 30.81 -0.39 14.37
CA GLY A 464 31.20 0.70 15.27
C GLY A 464 30.10 1.12 16.25
N HIS A 465 28.85 0.70 16.08
CA HIS A 465 27.73 1.07 16.96
C HIS A 465 27.36 -0.01 17.98
N SER A 466 27.35 -1.28 17.57
CA SER A 466 27.02 -2.43 18.43
C SER A 466 28.25 -3.16 18.96
N GLY A 467 29.40 -3.04 18.30
CA GLY A 467 30.59 -3.85 18.59
C GLY A 467 30.51 -5.29 18.06
N THR A 468 29.43 -5.66 17.35
CA THR A 468 29.26 -7.00 16.78
C THR A 468 30.24 -7.24 15.65
N MET A 469 30.84 -8.43 15.62
CA MET A 469 31.76 -8.87 14.58
C MET A 469 31.05 -9.73 13.54
N PHE A 470 31.29 -9.42 12.26
CA PHE A 470 30.70 -10.10 11.12
C PHE A 470 31.76 -10.68 10.18
N ASN A 471 31.56 -11.92 9.73
CA ASN A 471 32.39 -12.56 8.72
C ASN A 471 32.17 -11.92 7.34
N LEU A 472 33.25 -11.52 6.70
CA LEU A 472 33.24 -10.92 5.36
C LEU A 472 33.19 -11.98 4.25
N PHE A 473 32.79 -11.54 3.06
CA PHE A 473 32.84 -12.34 1.85
C PHE A 473 34.24 -12.34 1.23
N ASN A 474 34.63 -13.45 0.63
CA ASN A 474 35.90 -13.57 -0.09
C ASN A 474 35.91 -12.66 -1.33
N GLU A 475 34.77 -12.55 -2.01
CA GLU A 475 34.60 -11.86 -3.29
C GLU A 475 34.27 -10.36 -3.14
N ALA A 476 33.97 -9.90 -1.91
CA ALA A 476 33.61 -8.52 -1.64
C ALA A 476 34.66 -7.80 -0.77
N ARG A 477 34.79 -6.50 -0.96
CA ARG A 477 35.60 -5.61 -0.14
C ARG A 477 34.68 -4.66 0.60
N ILE A 478 34.98 -4.44 1.87
CA ILE A 478 34.31 -3.44 2.70
C ILE A 478 35.12 -2.14 2.68
N GLY A 479 34.46 -1.03 2.37
CA GLY A 479 35.09 0.29 2.43
C GLY A 479 35.18 0.81 3.86
N SER A 480 36.21 1.63 4.13
CA SER A 480 36.44 2.20 5.47
C SER A 480 35.33 3.20 5.87
N PRO A 481 34.81 3.14 7.11
CA PRO A 481 33.68 3.95 7.59
C PRO A 481 33.95 5.46 7.79
N ASN A 482 35.07 6.01 7.29
CA ASN A 482 35.60 7.26 7.83
C ASN A 482 35.52 8.48 6.91
N ARG A 483 34.97 8.38 5.68
CA ARG A 483 34.70 9.55 4.83
C ARG A 483 33.43 9.45 3.99
N GLU A 484 33.18 8.31 3.36
CA GLU A 484 31.98 8.13 2.52
C GLU A 484 30.73 7.95 3.38
N THR A 485 30.76 7.14 4.44
CA THR A 485 29.61 6.88 5.34
C THR A 485 29.29 8.05 6.29
N ALA A 486 30.32 8.75 6.79
CA ALA A 486 30.14 9.92 7.65
C ALA A 486 29.45 11.09 6.94
N ALA A 487 29.58 11.19 5.62
CA ALA A 487 28.90 12.20 4.80
C ALA A 487 27.37 11.98 4.70
N TYR A 488 26.86 10.79 5.08
CA TYR A 488 25.43 10.47 4.98
C TYR A 488 24.63 10.75 6.25
N ASP A 489 25.27 11.01 7.39
CA ASP A 489 24.58 11.49 8.61
C ASP A 489 24.12 12.96 8.49
N VAL A 490 24.26 13.56 7.30
CA VAL A 490 23.76 14.91 7.02
C VAL A 490 22.27 14.82 6.66
N LEU A 491 21.45 15.55 7.43
CA LEU A 491 20.04 15.79 7.13
C LEU A 491 19.88 16.37 5.71
N GLY A 492 19.45 15.52 4.78
CA GLY A 492 19.18 15.91 3.41
C GLY A 492 17.71 16.28 3.24
N ILE A 493 17.32 17.51 3.57
CA ILE A 493 15.99 18.00 3.26
C ILE A 493 15.95 18.46 1.80
N ARG A 494 15.02 17.92 1.04
CA ARG A 494 14.81 18.26 -0.37
C ARG A 494 13.39 18.77 -0.55
N VAL A 495 13.28 19.88 -1.26
CA VAL A 495 12.03 20.54 -1.57
C VAL A 495 11.76 20.35 -3.06
N TYR A 496 10.57 19.86 -3.38
CA TYR A 496 10.11 19.60 -4.74
C TYR A 496 8.82 20.37 -4.94
N HIS A 497 8.84 21.39 -5.78
CA HIS A 497 7.70 22.26 -6.05
C HIS A 497 6.73 21.66 -7.07
N ASN A 498 7.17 20.67 -7.85
CA ASN A 498 6.34 20.01 -8.86
C ASN A 498 6.87 18.61 -9.19
N ALA A 499 6.07 17.86 -9.94
CA ALA A 499 6.39 16.50 -10.39
C ALA A 499 7.69 16.48 -11.22
N SER A 500 7.95 17.48 -12.06
CA SER A 500 9.19 17.54 -12.87
C SER A 500 10.45 17.63 -12.02
N GLN A 501 10.44 18.41 -10.94
CA GLN A 501 11.61 18.53 -10.06
C GLN A 501 11.90 17.21 -9.34
N LEU A 502 10.85 16.52 -8.88
CA LEU A 502 10.98 15.20 -8.26
C LEU A 502 11.49 14.17 -9.29
N ASP A 503 10.92 14.18 -10.49
CA ASP A 503 11.34 13.32 -11.61
C ASP A 503 12.80 13.56 -12.00
N ALA A 504 13.20 14.82 -12.14
CA ALA A 504 14.57 15.19 -12.49
C ALA A 504 15.56 14.75 -11.42
N ALA A 505 15.23 14.91 -10.13
CA ALA A 505 16.06 14.43 -9.05
C ALA A 505 16.18 12.90 -9.04
N TRP A 506 15.08 12.20 -9.29
CA TRP A 506 15.08 10.74 -9.44
C TRP A 506 15.96 10.31 -10.62
N ARG A 507 15.76 10.91 -11.81
CA ARG A 507 16.56 10.63 -13.02
C ARG A 507 18.04 10.88 -12.79
N LYS A 508 18.38 11.98 -12.11
CA LYS A 508 19.76 12.29 -11.77
C LYS A 508 20.39 11.17 -10.93
N THR A 509 19.72 10.73 -9.87
CA THR A 509 20.23 9.62 -9.04
C THR A 509 20.33 8.30 -9.80
N PHE A 510 19.41 8.01 -10.72
CA PHE A 510 19.45 6.79 -11.53
C PHE A 510 20.44 6.84 -12.70
N ALA A 511 20.71 8.03 -13.26
CA ALA A 511 21.65 8.24 -14.36
C ALA A 511 23.10 8.20 -13.88
N GLU A 512 23.36 8.78 -12.71
CA GLU A 512 24.69 8.78 -12.06
C GLU A 512 25.05 7.43 -11.42
N GLY A 513 24.22 6.39 -11.59
CA GLY A 513 24.43 5.08 -10.97
C GLY A 513 24.28 5.10 -9.45
N SER A 514 23.68 6.16 -8.90
CA SER A 514 23.68 6.55 -7.50
C SER A 514 22.29 6.39 -6.88
N VAL A 515 21.59 5.28 -7.18
CA VAL A 515 20.18 5.04 -6.80
C VAL A 515 20.04 5.06 -5.28
N ARG A 516 19.26 6.01 -4.75
CA ARG A 516 19.02 6.12 -3.31
C ARG A 516 17.92 5.15 -2.87
N GLY A 517 18.12 4.54 -1.70
CA GLY A 517 17.10 3.79 -0.97
C GLY A 517 15.94 4.67 -0.49
N GLY A 518 14.94 4.06 0.13
CA GLY A 518 13.73 4.76 0.56
C GLY A 518 12.87 5.23 -0.62
N GLU A 519 12.28 6.44 -0.52
CA GLU A 519 11.18 6.82 -1.42
C GLU A 519 11.61 7.10 -2.85
N LEU A 520 12.91 7.33 -3.05
CA LEU A 520 13.47 7.57 -4.37
C LEU A 520 13.92 6.25 -5.03
N ALA A 521 13.77 5.10 -4.37
CA ALA A 521 14.29 3.83 -4.87
C ALA A 521 13.43 3.21 -5.98
N ARG A 522 12.12 3.48 -6.01
CA ARG A 522 11.16 2.77 -6.88
C ARG A 522 10.45 3.75 -7.83
N ALA A 523 10.42 3.40 -9.13
CA ALA A 523 9.76 4.19 -10.16
C ALA A 523 8.23 4.09 -10.15
N PRO A 524 7.59 2.92 -9.89
CA PRO A 524 6.12 2.81 -9.84
C PRO A 524 5.49 3.72 -8.78
N ASP A 525 6.17 3.92 -7.66
CA ASP A 525 5.70 4.75 -6.54
C ASP A 525 5.66 6.24 -6.93
N MET A 526 6.46 6.66 -7.91
CA MET A 526 6.51 8.06 -8.36
C MET A 526 5.19 8.53 -8.97
N LEU A 527 4.45 7.65 -9.65
CA LEU A 527 3.14 7.99 -10.22
C LEU A 527 2.10 8.22 -9.11
N ASP A 528 2.06 7.35 -8.11
CA ASP A 528 1.22 7.54 -6.91
C ASP A 528 1.59 8.83 -6.19
N TYR A 529 2.89 9.14 -6.10
CA TYR A 529 3.37 10.37 -5.48
C TYR A 529 3.01 11.63 -6.24
N TYR A 530 2.99 11.56 -7.56
CA TYR A 530 2.61 12.73 -8.33
C TYR A 530 1.16 13.15 -8.06
N ASP A 531 0.24 12.19 -8.06
CA ASP A 531 -1.16 12.48 -7.75
C ASP A 531 -1.35 12.82 -6.26
N LYS A 532 -0.67 12.12 -5.35
CA LYS A 532 -0.80 12.33 -3.90
C LYS A 532 -0.29 13.70 -3.45
N TYR A 533 0.86 14.13 -3.97
CA TYR A 533 1.49 15.37 -3.51
C TYR A 533 1.21 16.56 -4.43
N PHE A 534 1.29 16.42 -5.75
CA PHE A 534 1.25 17.56 -6.66
C PHE A 534 -0.12 17.86 -7.27
N ALA A 535 -1.12 16.97 -7.14
CA ALA A 535 -2.47 17.23 -7.70
C ALA A 535 -3.15 18.48 -7.13
N GLN A 536 -2.75 18.93 -5.93
CA GLN A 536 -3.26 20.16 -5.29
C GLN A 536 -2.25 21.31 -5.34
N GLN A 537 -1.27 21.23 -6.26
CA GLN A 537 -0.13 22.14 -6.39
C GLN A 537 0.74 22.23 -5.12
N ASP A 538 0.62 21.29 -4.18
CA ASP A 538 1.42 21.36 -2.96
C ASP A 538 2.89 21.00 -3.24
N THR A 539 3.79 21.65 -2.52
CA THR A 539 5.21 21.35 -2.49
C THR A 539 5.44 20.09 -1.63
N PHE A 540 6.16 19.12 -2.20
CA PHE A 540 6.60 17.93 -1.49
C PHE A 540 7.96 18.19 -0.85
N VAL A 541 8.07 17.91 0.45
CA VAL A 541 9.33 18.04 1.17
C VAL A 541 9.72 16.68 1.75
N LEU A 542 10.91 16.23 1.41
CA LEU A 542 11.46 14.95 1.83
C LEU A 542 12.65 15.21 2.73
N SER A 543 12.60 14.75 3.97
CA SER A 543 13.76 14.70 4.86
C SER A 543 14.28 13.27 4.92
N GLN A 544 15.54 13.09 4.55
CA GLN A 544 16.23 11.82 4.63
C GLN A 544 17.46 11.99 5.51
N ARG A 545 17.52 11.23 6.59
CA ARG A 545 18.68 11.12 7.45
C ARG A 545 19.20 9.69 7.40
N ALA A 546 20.26 9.50 6.65
CA ALA A 546 20.87 8.19 6.47
C ALA A 546 21.99 7.98 7.50
N ILE A 547 22.23 6.73 7.88
CA ILE A 547 23.33 6.32 8.74
C ILE A 547 24.01 5.20 7.98
N GLY A 548 25.07 5.57 7.24
CA GLY A 548 25.89 4.59 6.53
C GLY A 548 26.73 3.78 7.51
N LEU A 549 26.58 2.47 7.50
CA LEU A 549 27.42 1.56 8.29
C LEU A 549 28.70 1.21 7.52
N TYR A 550 28.54 0.80 6.26
CA TYR A 550 29.64 0.37 5.41
C TYR A 550 29.29 0.49 3.92
N THR A 551 30.32 0.57 3.09
CA THR A 551 30.19 0.33 1.64
C THR A 551 30.69 -1.07 1.32
N LEU A 552 29.97 -1.76 0.45
CA LEU A 552 30.33 -3.11 0.00
C LEU A 552 30.56 -3.05 -1.51
N ALA A 553 31.67 -3.62 -1.99
CA ALA A 553 32.05 -3.62 -3.39
C ALA A 553 32.52 -5.00 -3.84
N LEU A 554 31.97 -5.52 -4.93
CA LEU A 554 32.46 -6.73 -5.59
C LEU A 554 33.74 -6.45 -6.35
N ASN A 555 34.65 -7.42 -6.35
CA ASN A 555 35.74 -7.40 -7.31
C ASN A 555 35.21 -7.83 -8.69
N VAL A 556 34.99 -6.86 -9.57
CA VAL A 556 34.35 -7.06 -10.88
C VAL A 556 35.07 -8.13 -11.73
N SER A 557 36.41 -8.21 -11.61
CA SER A 557 37.24 -9.19 -12.34
C SER A 557 37.05 -10.64 -11.90
N SER A 558 36.42 -10.88 -10.74
CA SER A 558 36.25 -12.22 -10.16
C SER A 558 34.80 -12.53 -9.84
N ILE A 559 33.83 -11.82 -10.43
CA ILE A 559 32.41 -12.10 -10.20
C ILE A 559 32.08 -13.46 -10.80
N GLN A 560 31.64 -14.39 -9.94
CA GLN A 560 31.09 -15.66 -10.38
C GLN A 560 29.58 -15.65 -10.18
N LEU A 561 28.84 -15.98 -11.23
CA LEU A 561 27.39 -16.13 -11.13
C LEU A 561 27.03 -17.43 -10.38
N ASN A 562 26.01 -17.36 -9.54
CA ASN A 562 25.49 -18.53 -8.85
C ASN A 562 24.86 -19.53 -9.85
N LYS A 563 24.59 -20.75 -9.39
CA LYS A 563 24.07 -21.83 -10.26
C LYS A 563 22.75 -21.46 -10.95
N PHE A 564 21.90 -20.65 -10.31
CA PHE A 564 20.59 -20.27 -10.84
C PHE A 564 20.69 -19.19 -11.92
N ALA A 565 21.50 -18.16 -11.70
CA ALA A 565 21.76 -17.11 -12.68
C ALA A 565 22.41 -17.69 -13.95
N ARG A 566 23.39 -18.59 -13.80
CA ARG A 566 24.00 -19.29 -14.94
C ARG A 566 22.98 -20.10 -15.74
N ARG A 567 22.11 -20.84 -15.05
CA ARG A 567 21.02 -21.60 -15.69
C ARG A 567 20.01 -20.69 -16.40
N ALA A 568 19.73 -19.51 -15.86
CA ALA A 568 18.84 -18.56 -16.51
C ALA A 568 19.44 -18.00 -17.80
N ILE A 569 20.73 -17.63 -17.78
CA ILE A 569 21.45 -17.19 -18.98
C ILE A 569 21.50 -18.30 -20.03
N SER A 570 21.74 -19.55 -19.65
CA SER A 570 21.83 -20.67 -20.60
C SER A 570 20.52 -20.98 -21.33
N LYS A 571 19.38 -20.43 -20.88
CA LYS A 571 18.08 -20.54 -21.56
C LYS A 571 17.89 -19.50 -22.66
N LEU A 572 18.69 -18.44 -22.68
CA LEU A 572 18.63 -17.41 -23.73
C LEU A 572 19.20 -17.97 -25.04
N THR A 573 18.71 -17.44 -26.17
CA THR A 573 19.09 -17.91 -27.51
C THR A 573 19.78 -16.82 -28.33
N PRO A 574 20.78 -17.12 -29.17
CA PRO A 574 21.41 -16.16 -30.08
C PRO A 574 20.45 -15.51 -31.08
N ARG A 575 19.37 -16.22 -31.46
CA ARG A 575 18.28 -15.63 -32.24
C ARG A 575 17.40 -14.77 -31.32
N PHE A 576 17.27 -13.49 -31.65
CA PHE A 576 16.48 -12.56 -30.83
C PHE A 576 15.01 -12.97 -30.75
N ASN A 577 14.56 -13.28 -29.54
CA ASN A 577 13.16 -13.47 -29.21
C ASN A 577 12.79 -12.47 -28.11
N ARG A 578 12.06 -11.42 -28.48
CA ARG A 578 11.71 -10.36 -27.54
C ARG A 578 11.02 -10.87 -26.28
N GLN A 579 10.10 -11.82 -26.39
CA GLN A 579 9.35 -12.34 -25.24
C GLN A 579 10.28 -13.07 -24.27
N LEU A 580 11.12 -13.97 -24.79
CA LEU A 580 12.11 -14.72 -23.99
C LEU A 580 13.05 -13.79 -23.20
N TYR A 581 13.53 -12.73 -23.84
CA TYR A 581 14.44 -11.78 -23.19
C TYR A 581 13.69 -10.89 -22.18
N GLU A 582 12.47 -10.44 -22.48
CA GLU A 582 11.65 -9.70 -21.50
C GLU A 582 11.30 -10.55 -20.27
N ASP A 583 11.08 -11.85 -20.47
CA ASP A 583 10.82 -12.80 -19.40
C ASP A 583 12.03 -12.98 -18.48
N PHE A 584 13.23 -13.08 -19.06
CA PHE A 584 14.48 -13.03 -18.30
C PHE A 584 14.60 -11.73 -17.50
N LEU A 585 14.37 -10.56 -18.14
CA LEU A 585 14.45 -9.26 -17.47
C LEU A 585 13.37 -9.07 -16.39
N ASN A 586 12.20 -9.70 -16.52
CA ASN A 586 11.17 -9.69 -15.49
C ASN A 586 11.60 -10.43 -14.22
N ALA A 587 12.31 -11.55 -14.38
CA ALA A 587 12.78 -12.37 -13.26
C ALA A 587 14.08 -11.84 -12.63
N TRP A 588 15.01 -11.40 -13.47
CA TRP A 588 16.39 -11.08 -13.07
C TRP A 588 16.76 -9.61 -13.21
N GLY A 589 15.85 -8.76 -13.71
CA GLY A 589 16.11 -7.33 -13.86
C GLY A 589 17.07 -7.01 -14.99
N THR A 590 17.62 -5.80 -14.98
CA THR A 590 18.47 -5.30 -16.07
C THR A 590 19.94 -5.21 -15.69
N HIS A 591 20.26 -5.10 -14.40
CA HIS A 591 21.63 -4.92 -13.89
C HIS A 591 21.90 -5.75 -12.62
N ILE A 592 23.17 -5.97 -12.31
CA ILE A 592 23.68 -6.53 -11.06
C ILE A 592 24.39 -5.43 -10.28
N ILE A 593 24.04 -5.26 -9.00
CA ILE A 593 24.67 -4.27 -8.12
C ILE A 593 26.08 -4.74 -7.76
N THR A 594 27.09 -3.94 -8.11
CA THR A 594 28.50 -4.25 -7.83
C THR A 594 29.05 -3.44 -6.67
N LYS A 595 28.50 -2.26 -6.37
CA LYS A 595 28.87 -1.47 -5.20
C LYS A 595 27.63 -0.85 -4.56
N SER A 596 27.55 -0.90 -3.23
CA SER A 596 26.43 -0.32 -2.49
C SER A 596 26.86 0.30 -1.16
N LEU A 597 26.03 1.22 -0.68
CA LEU A 597 26.06 1.80 0.67
C LEU A 597 24.95 1.17 1.50
N ILE A 598 25.32 0.60 2.65
CA ILE A 598 24.44 -0.17 3.52
C ILE A 598 24.34 0.51 4.90
N GLY A 599 23.15 0.53 5.48
CA GLY A 599 22.94 1.08 6.83
C GLY A 599 21.48 1.32 7.19
N GLY A 600 21.19 2.43 7.87
CA GLY A 600 19.83 2.81 8.27
C GLY A 600 19.39 4.14 7.70
N MET A 601 18.09 4.41 7.61
CA MET A 601 17.60 5.75 7.28
C MET A 601 16.31 6.08 8.00
N VAL A 602 16.23 7.28 8.56
CA VAL A 602 14.97 7.90 8.96
C VAL A 602 14.50 8.76 7.80
N GLU A 603 13.28 8.52 7.36
CA GLU A 603 12.67 9.29 6.28
C GLU A 603 11.36 9.90 6.77
N GLU A 604 11.26 11.22 6.62
CA GLU A 604 10.05 11.97 6.93
C GLU A 604 9.59 12.72 5.70
N ARG A 605 8.28 12.70 5.48
CA ARG A 605 7.65 13.35 4.33
C ARG A 605 6.74 14.43 4.82
N ALA A 606 6.83 15.60 4.22
CA ALA A 606 5.92 16.68 4.46
C ALA A 606 5.30 17.20 3.16
N LYS A 607 4.08 17.72 3.30
CA LYS A 607 3.40 18.48 2.25
C LYS A 607 3.25 19.92 2.74
N VAL A 608 3.58 20.84 1.86
CA VAL A 608 3.56 22.27 2.12
C VAL A 608 2.74 22.94 1.03
N LYS A 609 1.79 23.81 1.40
CA LYS A 609 0.94 24.50 0.42
C LYS A 609 1.79 25.37 -0.52
N GLN A 610 1.49 25.37 -1.82
CA GLN A 610 2.27 26.13 -2.83
C GLN A 610 2.42 27.61 -2.48
N CYS A 611 1.39 28.21 -1.88
CA CYS A 611 1.41 29.61 -1.48
C CYS A 611 2.49 29.92 -0.44
N LEU A 612 3.29 28.96 0.01
CA LEU A 612 4.44 29.17 0.90
C LEU A 612 5.78 29.14 0.16
N SER A 613 5.80 28.73 -1.11
CA SER A 613 7.03 28.59 -1.91
C SER A 613 7.73 29.93 -2.16
N PHE A 614 7.01 31.06 -2.10
CA PHE A 614 7.58 32.40 -2.30
C PHE A 614 8.57 32.83 -1.20
N LEU A 615 8.56 32.15 -0.05
CA LEU A 615 9.42 32.48 1.09
C LEU A 615 10.80 31.78 1.05
N GLY A 616 11.06 31.01 -0.01
CA GLY A 616 12.34 30.36 -0.29
C GLY A 616 12.52 28.98 0.37
N ASP A 617 13.31 28.13 -0.28
CA ASP A 617 13.58 26.75 0.16
C ASP A 617 14.32 26.71 1.50
N ASP A 618 15.18 27.69 1.80
CA ASP A 618 15.91 27.80 3.08
C ASP A 618 14.97 27.92 4.28
N SER A 619 13.87 28.66 4.12
CA SER A 619 12.88 28.83 5.18
C SER A 619 12.07 27.55 5.38
N MET A 620 11.66 26.89 4.28
CA MET A 620 10.97 25.60 4.36
C MET A 620 11.83 24.52 4.98
N THR A 621 13.07 24.39 4.51
CA THR A 621 14.02 23.43 5.03
C THR A 621 14.30 23.69 6.48
N ARG A 622 14.27 24.93 7.01
CA ARG A 622 14.48 25.26 8.43
C ARG A 622 13.25 25.10 9.33
N CYS A 623 12.04 25.32 8.81
CA CYS A 623 10.85 25.48 9.65
C CYS A 623 9.87 24.30 9.69
N ILE A 624 10.07 23.26 8.88
CA ILE A 624 9.22 22.06 8.92
C ILE A 624 9.54 21.22 10.17
N PRO A 625 8.52 20.79 10.94
CA PRO A 625 8.68 20.11 12.23
C PRO A 625 9.04 18.62 12.08
N PHE A 626 10.14 18.33 11.40
CA PHE A 626 10.68 16.97 11.37
C PHE A 626 11.16 16.56 12.77
N SER A 627 10.92 15.30 13.13
CA SER A 627 11.02 14.79 14.51
C SER A 627 12.42 14.93 15.12
N ASP A 628 13.44 14.92 14.27
CA ASP A 628 14.85 14.91 14.69
C ASP A 628 15.38 16.33 14.98
N ARG A 629 14.49 17.34 15.04
CA ARG A 629 14.88 18.73 15.33
C ARG A 629 14.63 19.13 16.78
N SER A 630 15.70 19.60 17.42
CA SER A 630 15.60 20.42 18.63
C SER A 630 14.93 21.76 18.30
N SER A 631 13.91 22.13 19.08
CA SER A 631 13.19 23.41 19.10
C SER A 631 13.14 24.19 17.79
N ILE A 632 12.00 24.13 17.11
CA ILE A 632 11.72 24.97 15.95
C ILE A 632 11.89 26.43 16.37
N ALA A 633 12.69 27.20 15.63
CA ALA A 633 12.90 28.61 15.91
C ALA A 633 11.54 29.34 16.01
N SER A 634 11.43 30.32 16.91
CA SER A 634 10.17 30.99 17.24
C SER A 634 9.50 31.68 16.05
N ASP A 635 10.27 31.99 15.00
CA ASP A 635 9.83 32.58 13.74
C ASP A 635 9.18 31.57 12.77
N CYS A 636 9.24 30.27 13.05
CA CYS A 636 8.69 29.21 12.20
C CYS A 636 7.22 28.85 12.48
N SER A 637 6.53 29.57 13.37
CA SER A 637 5.11 29.37 13.70
C SER A 637 4.19 29.43 12.46
N TYR A 638 4.58 30.21 11.46
CA TYR A 638 3.86 30.33 10.19
C TYR A 638 3.87 29.04 9.36
N TYR A 639 5.00 28.33 9.32
CA TYR A 639 5.20 27.09 8.57
C TYR A 639 4.68 25.88 9.33
N THR A 640 4.88 25.78 10.63
CA THR A 640 4.40 24.63 11.43
C THR A 640 2.89 24.48 11.37
N ASN A 641 2.15 25.59 11.25
CA ASN A 641 0.70 25.57 11.07
C ASN A 641 0.22 25.20 9.66
N ARG A 642 1.10 25.21 8.65
CA ARG A 642 0.74 25.06 7.22
C ARG A 642 1.58 24.05 6.43
N SER A 643 2.61 23.49 7.07
CA SER A 643 3.32 22.29 6.66
C SER A 643 2.77 21.13 7.46
N ARG A 644 2.74 19.96 6.83
CA ARG A 644 2.24 18.75 7.47
C ARG A 644 3.19 17.62 7.21
N VAL A 645 3.78 17.05 8.25
CA VAL A 645 4.46 15.76 8.16
C VAL A 645 3.38 14.70 7.97
N ILE A 646 3.42 14.00 6.85
CA ILE A 646 2.40 13.01 6.43
C ILE A 646 2.84 11.60 6.81
N SER A 647 4.14 11.36 6.87
CA SER A 647 4.66 10.06 7.28
C SER A 647 6.07 10.21 7.83
N LYS A 648 6.39 9.33 8.76
CA LYS A 648 7.73 9.05 9.26
C LYS A 648 7.94 7.55 9.17
N ARG A 649 9.05 7.14 8.59
CA ARG A 649 9.46 5.73 8.56
C ARG A 649 10.93 5.58 8.87
N ARG A 650 11.29 4.42 9.41
CA ARG A 650 12.66 3.98 9.59
C ARG A 650 12.92 2.83 8.63
N LEU A 651 14.08 2.83 8.01
CA LEU A 651 14.56 1.79 7.12
C LEU A 651 15.78 1.14 7.76
N GLY A 652 15.79 -0.18 7.81
CA GLY A 652 16.82 -0.95 8.51
C GLY A 652 16.73 -0.85 10.04
N GLY A 653 17.46 -1.74 10.71
CA GLY A 653 17.41 -1.96 12.14
C GLY A 653 16.03 -2.41 12.64
N ASN A 654 15.86 -2.37 13.95
CA ASN A 654 14.59 -2.61 14.60
C ASN A 654 13.79 -1.30 14.63
N ILE A 655 12.80 -1.21 13.73
CA ILE A 655 11.94 -0.03 13.55
C ILE A 655 11.10 0.32 14.80
N GLU A 656 10.86 -0.65 15.69
CA GLU A 656 10.07 -0.48 16.93
C GLU A 656 10.83 0.33 18.00
N ARG A 657 12.15 0.48 17.87
CA ARG A 657 12.96 1.25 18.81
C ARG A 657 12.72 2.75 18.62
N ASN A 658 11.87 3.33 19.46
CA ASN A 658 11.56 4.75 19.42
C ASN A 658 12.76 5.66 19.69
N ASN A 659 13.70 5.21 20.52
CA ASN A 659 14.95 5.93 20.78
C ASN A 659 15.92 5.75 19.62
N GLU A 660 16.43 6.86 19.08
CA GLU A 660 17.37 6.87 17.96
C GLU A 660 18.66 6.08 18.26
N ASN A 661 19.20 6.18 19.47
CA ASN A 661 20.40 5.46 19.88
C ASN A 661 20.16 3.95 19.98
N ASP A 662 18.98 3.54 20.45
CA ASP A 662 18.61 2.13 20.51
C ASP A 662 18.40 1.56 19.11
N TRP A 663 17.76 2.31 18.21
CA TRP A 663 17.62 1.94 16.81
C TRP A 663 18.98 1.83 16.11
N LYS A 664 19.87 2.80 16.30
CA LYS A 664 21.25 2.79 15.76
C LYS A 664 22.01 1.50 16.08
N ARG A 665 21.90 1.03 17.33
CA ARG A 665 22.55 -0.22 17.78
C ARG A 665 22.01 -1.48 17.11
N THR A 666 20.84 -1.40 16.49
CA THR A 666 20.22 -2.55 15.79
C THR A 666 20.47 -2.54 14.28
N LEU A 667 21.07 -1.47 13.73
CA LEU A 667 21.23 -1.31 12.28
C LEU A 667 22.08 -2.42 11.65
N ALA A 668 23.19 -2.80 12.30
CA ALA A 668 24.09 -3.81 11.75
C ALA A 668 23.45 -5.20 11.66
N ALA A 669 22.51 -5.52 12.55
CA ALA A 669 21.80 -6.80 12.54
C ALA A 669 20.75 -6.89 11.42
N GLY A 670 20.23 -5.77 10.94
CA GLY A 670 19.20 -5.76 9.90
C GLY A 670 19.26 -4.51 9.03
N PRO A 671 20.37 -4.26 8.31
CA PRO A 671 20.54 -3.01 7.59
C PRO A 671 19.64 -2.96 6.35
N ALA A 672 19.49 -1.76 5.82
CA ALA A 672 18.82 -1.46 4.56
C ALA A 672 19.84 -0.98 3.50
N LEU A 673 19.47 -1.15 2.24
CA LEU A 673 20.19 -0.63 1.09
C LEU A 673 19.91 0.86 0.98
N LEU A 674 20.90 1.68 1.36
CA LEU A 674 20.78 3.14 1.35
C LEU A 674 21.10 3.72 -0.01
N GLN A 675 22.06 3.13 -0.72
CA GLN A 675 22.39 3.57 -2.07
C GLN A 675 23.04 2.46 -2.88
N ILE A 676 22.72 2.40 -4.16
CA ILE A 676 23.51 1.67 -5.16
C ILE A 676 24.54 2.67 -5.68
N LEU A 677 25.82 2.34 -5.60
CA LEU A 677 26.93 3.20 -6.01
C LEU A 677 27.50 2.78 -7.36
N ASP A 678 27.38 1.50 -7.71
CA ASP A 678 27.81 0.95 -8.98
C ASP A 678 26.99 -0.30 -9.33
N MET A 679 26.79 -0.53 -10.62
CA MET A 679 26.06 -1.68 -11.16
C MET A 679 26.50 -1.99 -12.58
N VAL A 680 26.46 -3.28 -12.94
CA VAL A 680 26.88 -3.78 -14.25
C VAL A 680 25.67 -4.42 -14.95
N PRO A 681 25.41 -4.12 -16.23
CA PRO A 681 24.29 -4.69 -16.97
C PRO A 681 24.48 -6.19 -17.23
N TRP A 682 23.38 -6.93 -17.34
CA TRP A 682 23.41 -8.39 -17.54
C TRP A 682 24.21 -8.85 -18.77
N TYR A 683 24.23 -8.06 -19.84
CA TYR A 683 24.92 -8.44 -21.07
C TYR A 683 26.46 -8.53 -20.90
N ASP A 684 27.04 -7.96 -19.85
CA ASP A 684 28.47 -8.09 -19.56
C ASP A 684 28.83 -9.44 -18.94
N PHE A 685 27.82 -10.23 -18.54
CA PHE A 685 27.99 -11.59 -17.99
C PHE A 685 27.63 -12.69 -19.01
N VAL A 686 27.50 -12.34 -20.28
CA VAL A 686 27.19 -13.27 -21.37
C VAL A 686 28.35 -13.33 -22.35
N ASP A 687 28.88 -14.54 -22.56
CA ASP A 687 30.04 -14.77 -23.43
C ASP A 687 29.66 -14.73 -24.92
N ASP A 688 28.46 -15.20 -25.29
CA ASP A 688 27.97 -15.19 -26.68
C ASP A 688 27.63 -13.76 -27.14
N GLU A 689 28.33 -13.28 -28.17
CA GLU A 689 28.21 -11.89 -28.65
C GLU A 689 26.81 -11.57 -29.22
N ALA A 690 26.12 -12.54 -29.84
CA ALA A 690 24.78 -12.32 -30.35
C ALA A 690 23.76 -12.18 -29.19
N MET A 691 23.86 -13.03 -28.18
CA MET A 691 23.05 -12.94 -26.96
C MET A 691 23.33 -11.65 -26.18
N LYS A 692 24.60 -11.23 -26.11
CA LYS A 692 25.00 -9.94 -25.52
C LYS A 692 24.31 -8.77 -26.21
N GLU A 693 24.35 -8.69 -27.54
CA GLU A 693 23.69 -7.59 -28.28
C GLU A 693 22.16 -7.65 -28.15
N ASN A 694 21.58 -8.85 -28.11
CA ASN A 694 20.16 -9.04 -27.87
C ASN A 694 19.71 -8.55 -26.49
N LEU A 695 20.45 -8.89 -25.42
CA LEU A 695 20.19 -8.40 -24.07
C LEU A 695 20.36 -6.88 -23.99
N ARG A 696 21.42 -6.34 -24.61
CA ARG A 696 21.65 -4.90 -24.71
C ARG A 696 20.47 -4.18 -25.36
N THR A 697 19.95 -4.75 -26.45
CA THR A 697 18.79 -4.22 -27.17
C THR A 697 17.52 -4.30 -26.31
N ALA A 698 17.24 -5.44 -25.67
CA ALA A 698 16.08 -5.61 -24.80
C ALA A 698 16.10 -4.65 -23.60
N ILE A 699 17.24 -4.54 -22.92
CA ILE A 699 17.42 -3.62 -21.78
C ILE A 699 17.21 -2.17 -22.24
N ARG A 700 17.83 -1.76 -23.37
CA ARG A 700 17.67 -0.40 -23.92
C ARG A 700 16.20 -0.08 -24.21
N TYR A 701 15.49 -1.00 -24.87
CA TYR A 701 14.08 -0.84 -25.19
C TYR A 701 13.21 -0.69 -23.93
N ARG A 702 13.41 -1.57 -22.93
CA ARG A 702 12.66 -1.54 -21.67
C ARG A 702 12.86 -0.22 -20.91
N LEU A 703 14.10 0.29 -20.87
CA LEU A 703 14.39 1.59 -20.27
C LEU A 703 13.73 2.74 -21.01
N GLN A 704 13.74 2.73 -22.35
CA GLN A 704 13.08 3.77 -23.17
C GLN A 704 11.57 3.80 -22.96
N VAL A 705 10.92 2.64 -22.91
CA VAL A 705 9.46 2.56 -22.67
C VAL A 705 9.09 3.10 -21.28
N ALA A 706 9.84 2.69 -20.25
CA ALA A 706 9.61 3.19 -18.90
C ALA A 706 9.86 4.70 -18.78
N ASP A 707 10.84 5.22 -19.51
CA ASP A 707 11.15 6.64 -19.55
C ASP A 707 10.04 7.46 -20.23
N ALA A 708 9.52 6.96 -21.35
CA ALA A 708 8.43 7.58 -22.08
C ALA A 708 7.14 7.62 -21.24
N ALA A 709 6.76 6.51 -20.62
CA ALA A 709 5.57 6.44 -19.77
C ALA A 709 5.62 7.44 -18.59
N ARG A 710 6.81 7.60 -18.00
CA ARG A 710 7.03 8.54 -16.89
C ARG A 710 6.99 10.00 -17.34
N THR A 711 7.64 10.30 -18.46
CA THR A 711 7.62 11.64 -19.07
C THR A 711 6.19 12.07 -19.37
N GLU A 712 5.38 11.15 -19.88
CA GLU A 712 3.96 11.38 -20.16
C GLU A 712 3.15 11.67 -18.90
N ALA A 713 3.38 10.90 -17.82
CA ALA A 713 2.73 11.14 -16.54
C ALA A 713 3.09 12.51 -15.96
N VAL A 714 4.38 12.85 -15.92
CA VAL A 714 4.85 14.17 -15.46
C VAL A 714 4.19 15.29 -16.27
N ARG A 715 4.11 15.13 -17.59
CA ARG A 715 3.43 16.07 -18.49
C ARG A 715 1.95 16.23 -18.12
N HIS A 716 1.22 15.14 -17.92
CA HIS A 716 -0.19 15.17 -17.53
C HIS A 716 -0.43 15.87 -16.18
N ILE A 717 0.38 15.58 -15.16
CA ILE A 717 0.26 16.21 -13.84
C ILE A 717 0.60 17.70 -13.90
N ASN A 718 1.68 18.07 -14.60
CA ASN A 718 2.02 19.48 -14.75
C ASN A 718 0.95 20.26 -15.50
N ALA A 719 0.36 19.68 -16.56
CA ALA A 719 -0.72 20.30 -17.31
C ALA A 719 -1.96 20.58 -16.43
N ARG A 720 -2.29 19.68 -15.48
CA ARG A 720 -3.36 19.92 -14.48
C ARG A 720 -3.00 20.99 -13.47
N SER A 721 -1.73 21.10 -13.12
CA SER A 721 -1.23 22.05 -12.11
C SER A 721 -0.97 23.46 -12.64
N SER A 722 -1.01 23.69 -13.95
CA SER A 722 -0.80 25.02 -14.52
C SER A 722 -1.98 25.94 -14.15
N PRO A 723 -1.77 27.08 -13.50
CA PRO A 723 -2.85 27.99 -13.17
C PRO A 723 -3.48 28.50 -14.47
N TRP A 724 -4.77 28.22 -14.65
CA TRP A 724 -5.60 28.89 -15.65
C TRP A 724 -5.70 30.37 -15.26
N TYR A 725 -4.68 31.16 -15.58
CA TYR A 725 -4.85 32.60 -15.71
C TYR A 725 -5.51 32.82 -17.07
N PRO A 726 -6.79 33.24 -17.14
CA PRO A 726 -7.28 33.83 -18.37
C PRO A 726 -6.36 35.02 -18.65
N ALA A 727 -5.68 34.99 -19.80
CA ALA A 727 -4.88 36.10 -20.27
C ALA A 727 -5.79 37.33 -20.35
N PHE A 728 -5.68 38.23 -19.37
CA PHE A 728 -6.22 39.57 -19.52
C PHE A 728 -5.34 40.25 -20.57
N SER A 729 -5.81 40.24 -21.81
CA SER A 729 -5.27 41.13 -22.84
C SER A 729 -5.39 42.56 -22.33
N PRO A 730 -4.29 43.33 -22.23
CA PRO A 730 -4.41 44.75 -22.00
C PRO A 730 -4.93 45.37 -23.29
N THR A 731 -6.23 45.68 -23.33
CA THR A 731 -6.75 46.66 -24.28
C THR A 731 -6.06 48.00 -23.97
N LEU A 732 -5.12 48.36 -24.84
CA LEU A 732 -4.54 49.69 -24.96
C LEU A 732 -5.66 50.72 -25.17
N THR A 733 -5.66 51.75 -24.33
CA THR A 733 -6.22 53.08 -24.61
C THR A 733 -5.30 53.85 -25.54
#